data_AF-A0A928K8R3-F1
#
_entry.id   AF-A0A928K8R3-F1
#
_cell.length_a   1.000
_cell.length_b   1.000
_cell.length_c   1.000
_cell.angle_alpha   90.00
_cell.angle_beta   90.00
_cell.angle_gamma   90.00
#
_symmetry.space_group_name_H-M   'P 1'
#
loop_
_entity.id
_entity.type
_entity.pdbx_description
1 polymer ?
#
loop_
_entity_poly.entity_id
_entity_poly.type
_entity_poly.pdbx_seq_one_letter_code
_entity_poly.pdbx_strand_id
1 'polypeptide(L)'
;MTKKIISIFIILAMILTAIPLTISASEPDTVYISISDDSQFVTDSNGTPMAFYPVTLDELAEIDLSDYYLDGYAYDADGDNVPELTALHLYIYVHEIILGLDWSDVNVSGSAGSIYFAGGLFGFSDENLRYDLNGAYPAVDGWGLTADQIVLNNGDFLNIAHYTSWAFWGDSTTGFHYFTDSQGNLNHTYNTSVNEELELGLVRSYSDWMNGGAAAFDPEIGYTVYYGTAYGVPSGSTLTDDNGLVTIAFPSAGTWYVWTDGGYGMENPADIVSAPAFATVKVIKAEAEPIDVFVTVADKGEVVMANEVVTVTDLDKSGDFNVDEVLFAAHEDAYDEGAQAGYASEMTPYGLSITKLWGDDSGNYGYWLNDASCWSLADTVNAGDSVVAFVYQNTEVWDSYSRFSQDSYTAMAETSAIVTLEKAGYDANWNTVFDAHKGATLKIYDSAFNEIASEAYKVTDNGDGTYSVIVKDIGEYTVAAYDNATPIVPALCMLTVTENPDLVYADAVEELISAIGSVTIFNYKNIYSAREAYDALTDSQKTLVENYSILTDAENSFATLLADASDADHRAIYEATGTYINSLGTPFVGSVGGEWMVIDLTRSGYDCPEGYYENVVDYVNENINDKEQLHRAKSTDNSRVILALTSAGYDVTDVDGHNLLMGLTDMTYLKKQGINGPIWALIAFDSHGYEIPVNADATEQATREKIIAYILEKQFEDGGWALSGKVADPDMTGMAIQSLAPYYETNTEVKAAIDKAIICLSEKQYDNGGFGSIDGICSESCAQVIVALTALGINPETDPRFAKNGVSVVDAMCLFAVEGGGFAHIPDAGINGMATEQAQYALASYFRFLDGKTSLYDMSDVDIYTKDEKAADAVEAIISAIGTVTAESKDAIEEARAAYDALTDEQKTLVENYDTLTSAETALAKIENDIKAADDVEAMISAIGTVTAESKGAIEEARAAYDALTDEQKTLVENYDTLTSAETALAKIENNTKAADDVEAMISAIGTVTTESKSAIEEARAAYDALTDEQKALVENYDTLTSAETALAKIENDIKAADDVEAMISAIGTVTAESKSAIEEARAAYDALTDEQKALIENYDVLTSAETTYSELTAEKELSFFEKLINWIVNAFNWVITLFQNIFSF
;
A
#
# COMPACT_ATOMS: atom_id res chain seq x y z
N MET A 1 -41.64 -17.74 -8.81
CA MET A 1 -41.67 -16.40 -8.20
C MET A 1 -42.62 -16.40 -7.00
N THR A 2 -42.47 -15.64 -5.93
CA THR A 2 -41.30 -15.03 -5.25
C THR A 2 -41.80 -14.61 -3.86
N LYS A 3 -41.15 -15.03 -2.76
CA LYS A 3 -41.42 -14.47 -1.42
C LYS A 3 -40.26 -13.56 -1.01
N LYS A 4 -40.54 -12.27 -0.80
CA LYS A 4 -39.81 -11.38 0.13
C LYS A 4 -40.66 -10.12 0.40
N ILE A 5 -40.49 -9.52 1.58
CA ILE A 5 -41.24 -8.39 2.16
C ILE A 5 -40.20 -7.39 2.71
N ILE A 6 -40.46 -6.07 2.71
CA ILE A 6 -39.81 -5.02 3.56
C ILE A 6 -40.58 -3.67 3.45
N SER A 7 -40.25 -2.65 4.29
CA SER A 7 -41.11 -1.50 4.65
C SER A 7 -40.48 -0.06 4.49
N ILE A 8 -40.96 0.99 5.21
CA ILE A 8 -40.95 2.45 4.83
C ILE A 8 -40.52 3.44 5.97
N PHE A 9 -39.75 4.53 5.68
CA PHE A 9 -39.52 5.84 6.43
C PHE A 9 -38.94 6.95 5.46
N ILE A 10 -38.87 8.31 5.60
CA ILE A 10 -39.23 9.43 6.56
C ILE A 10 -38.04 10.12 7.32
N ILE A 11 -37.83 11.47 7.49
CA ILE A 11 -38.24 12.76 6.80
C ILE A 11 -37.51 14.07 7.35
N LEU A 12 -37.52 15.22 6.62
CA LEU A 12 -37.37 16.68 7.01
C LEU A 12 -36.04 17.53 6.80
N ALA A 13 -36.02 18.84 7.20
CA ALA A 13 -35.27 19.97 6.55
C ALA A 13 -35.10 21.31 7.38
N MET A 14 -34.34 22.34 6.87
CA MET A 14 -34.43 23.86 7.03
C MET A 14 -33.11 24.74 7.15
N ILE A 15 -33.18 26.10 7.34
CA ILE A 15 -32.29 27.19 6.75
C ILE A 15 -32.17 28.56 7.58
N LEU A 16 -31.16 29.48 7.37
CA LEU A 16 -31.13 31.04 7.30
C LEU A 16 -29.89 31.91 7.89
N THR A 17 -29.90 33.29 7.92
CA THR A 17 -28.76 34.35 7.91
C THR A 17 -28.63 35.38 9.13
N ALA A 18 -27.89 36.55 9.30
CA ALA A 18 -27.24 37.70 8.50
C ALA A 18 -26.16 38.64 9.27
N ILE A 19 -25.86 39.94 8.87
CA ILE A 19 -24.70 40.90 9.25
C ILE A 19 -24.96 42.47 8.93
N PRO A 20 -24.10 43.58 8.96
CA PRO A 20 -22.87 44.17 9.70
C PRO A 20 -22.75 45.77 9.95
N LEU A 21 -21.55 46.38 10.31
CA LEU A 21 -20.92 47.77 9.97
C LEU A 21 -20.95 49.12 10.87
N THR A 22 -19.93 50.08 10.83
CA THR A 22 -19.92 51.59 11.27
C THR A 22 -18.63 52.52 11.00
N ILE A 23 -18.66 53.92 11.03
CA ILE A 23 -17.61 55.00 10.60
C ILE A 23 -17.65 56.44 11.36
N SER A 24 -16.75 57.48 11.13
CA SER A 24 -16.64 58.91 11.72
C SER A 24 -16.22 60.15 10.77
N ALA A 25 -15.96 61.43 11.22
CA ALA A 25 -15.93 62.76 10.43
C ALA A 25 -14.87 63.93 10.77
N SER A 26 -14.96 65.19 10.20
CA SER A 26 -13.87 66.26 9.99
C SER A 26 -14.13 67.81 10.25
N GLU A 27 -13.23 68.74 9.79
CA GLU A 27 -12.98 70.21 10.15
C GLU A 27 -13.34 71.34 9.09
N PRO A 28 -13.16 72.69 9.36
CA PRO A 28 -13.67 73.85 8.55
C PRO A 28 -12.66 74.65 7.66
N ASP A 29 -13.14 75.72 6.96
CA ASP A 29 -12.46 76.46 5.85
C ASP A 29 -11.83 77.84 6.20
N THR A 30 -10.70 78.26 5.56
CA THR A 30 -9.94 79.52 5.85
C THR A 30 -9.09 80.02 4.67
N VAL A 31 -8.80 81.33 4.57
CA VAL A 31 -7.87 81.97 3.61
C VAL A 31 -6.76 82.76 4.31
N TYR A 32 -5.72 83.17 3.56
CA TYR A 32 -4.53 83.83 4.10
C TYR A 32 -4.16 85.12 3.35
N ILE A 33 -3.61 86.12 4.06
CA ILE A 33 -3.13 87.37 3.45
C ILE A 33 -1.75 87.80 3.97
N SER A 34 -0.93 88.36 3.08
CA SER A 34 0.32 89.04 3.43
C SER A 34 0.32 90.48 2.90
N ILE A 35 0.79 91.45 3.70
CA ILE A 35 0.90 92.87 3.30
C ILE A 35 2.25 93.42 3.77
N SER A 36 3.08 93.93 2.86
CA SER A 36 4.37 94.58 3.16
C SER A 36 4.48 96.01 2.66
N ASP A 37 5.30 96.81 3.34
CA ASP A 37 5.68 98.18 3.01
C ASP A 37 7.21 98.25 2.81
N ASP A 38 7.64 98.52 1.59
CA ASP A 38 9.00 98.33 1.08
C ASP A 38 9.62 96.99 1.50
N SER A 39 10.32 97.00 2.65
CA SER A 39 11.24 95.95 3.08
C SER A 39 10.70 95.11 4.25
N GLN A 40 9.55 95.46 4.83
CA GLN A 40 9.00 94.83 6.04
C GLN A 40 7.49 94.59 5.94
N PHE A 41 6.99 93.57 6.64
CA PHE A 41 5.55 93.34 6.72
C PHE A 41 4.89 94.43 7.56
N VAL A 42 3.72 94.89 7.10
CA VAL A 42 2.82 95.73 7.90
C VAL A 42 2.41 94.94 9.14
N THR A 43 2.20 95.60 10.28
CA THR A 43 1.76 94.96 11.51
C THR A 43 0.36 95.39 11.92
N ASP A 44 -0.41 94.47 12.50
CA ASP A 44 -1.69 94.78 13.14
C ASP A 44 -1.52 95.71 14.37
N SER A 45 -2.65 96.10 14.97
CA SER A 45 -2.67 96.96 16.16
C SER A 45 -2.04 96.35 17.43
N ASN A 46 -1.69 95.06 17.42
CA ASN A 46 -0.98 94.35 18.49
C ASN A 46 0.51 94.16 18.20
N GLY A 47 0.97 94.42 16.97
CA GLY A 47 2.33 94.16 16.50
C GLY A 47 2.51 92.80 15.79
N THR A 48 1.43 92.09 15.47
CA THR A 48 1.47 90.85 14.66
C THR A 48 1.79 91.20 13.20
N PRO A 49 2.78 90.59 12.54
CA PRO A 49 3.01 90.83 11.11
C PRO A 49 1.84 90.30 10.27
N MET A 50 1.43 91.10 9.29
CA MET A 50 0.52 90.71 8.21
C MET A 50 1.28 89.84 7.20
N ALA A 51 1.57 88.60 7.59
CA ALA A 51 2.31 87.65 6.77
C ALA A 51 1.67 86.26 6.92
N PHE A 52 0.97 85.81 5.87
CA PHE A 52 0.08 84.65 5.90
C PHE A 52 -0.90 84.69 7.09
N TYR A 53 -1.47 85.87 7.33
CA TYR A 53 -2.46 86.09 8.39
C TYR A 53 -3.76 85.36 8.01
N PRO A 54 -4.25 84.41 8.82
CA PRO A 54 -5.47 83.67 8.52
C PRO A 54 -6.72 84.52 8.73
N VAL A 55 -7.67 84.43 7.82
CA VAL A 55 -9.03 84.98 7.93
C VAL A 55 -10.01 83.91 7.47
N THR A 56 -11.05 83.62 8.24
CA THR A 56 -12.03 82.60 7.84
C THR A 56 -12.96 83.14 6.74
N LEU A 57 -13.46 82.25 5.88
CA LEU A 57 -14.42 82.67 4.85
C LEU A 57 -15.75 83.14 5.48
N ASP A 58 -16.13 82.61 6.64
CA ASP A 58 -17.30 83.06 7.40
C ASP A 58 -17.14 84.52 7.90
N GLU A 59 -15.95 84.95 8.33
CA GLU A 59 -15.69 86.35 8.72
C GLU A 59 -15.76 87.31 7.54
N LEU A 60 -15.26 86.91 6.36
CA LEU A 60 -15.37 87.73 5.14
C LEU A 60 -16.81 87.87 4.65
N ALA A 61 -17.68 86.88 4.94
CA ALA A 61 -19.10 86.91 4.59
C ALA A 61 -19.94 87.92 5.41
N GLU A 62 -19.37 88.56 6.44
CA GLU A 62 -20.04 89.66 7.16
C GLU A 62 -19.86 91.03 6.47
N ILE A 63 -18.99 91.16 5.46
CA ILE A 63 -18.74 92.42 4.72
C ILE A 63 -19.75 92.62 3.58
N ASP A 64 -20.63 93.63 3.70
CA ASP A 64 -21.48 94.11 2.60
C ASP A 64 -20.80 95.28 1.86
N LEU A 65 -20.45 95.07 0.58
CA LEU A 65 -19.79 96.09 -0.25
C LEU A 65 -20.60 97.38 -0.42
N SER A 66 -21.91 97.37 -0.17
CA SER A 66 -22.77 98.56 -0.30
C SER A 66 -22.60 99.57 0.83
N ASP A 67 -22.23 99.14 2.05
CA ASP A 67 -21.87 100.07 3.15
C ASP A 67 -20.60 100.86 2.84
N TYR A 68 -19.73 100.29 2.00
CA TYR A 68 -18.49 100.91 1.49
C TYR A 68 -18.67 101.71 0.19
N TYR A 69 -19.91 101.82 -0.32
CA TYR A 69 -20.25 102.42 -1.64
C TYR A 69 -19.59 101.71 -2.85
N LEU A 70 -19.29 100.42 -2.71
CA LEU A 70 -18.66 99.59 -3.74
C LEU A 70 -19.61 98.53 -4.35
N ASP A 71 -20.92 98.65 -4.09
CA ASP A 71 -21.98 97.83 -4.72
C ASP A 71 -21.89 97.84 -6.26
N GLY A 72 -21.53 98.98 -6.85
CA GLY A 72 -21.29 99.14 -8.29
C GLY A 72 -20.08 98.37 -8.87
N TYR A 73 -19.28 97.69 -8.03
CA TYR A 73 -18.15 96.86 -8.46
C TYR A 73 -18.44 95.35 -8.30
N ALA A 74 -19.54 94.94 -7.65
CA ALA A 74 -19.85 93.54 -7.32
C ALA A 74 -20.38 92.69 -8.49
N TYR A 75 -19.79 92.84 -9.68
CA TYR A 75 -20.24 92.23 -10.94
C TYR A 75 -19.09 91.57 -11.72
N ASP A 76 -19.37 90.41 -12.31
CA ASP A 76 -18.41 89.71 -13.16
C ASP A 76 -18.24 90.39 -14.54
N ALA A 77 -17.38 89.82 -15.39
CA ALA A 77 -17.09 90.36 -16.72
C ALA A 77 -18.28 90.29 -17.70
N ASP A 78 -19.30 89.46 -17.45
CA ASP A 78 -20.55 89.40 -18.22
C ASP A 78 -21.65 90.31 -17.64
N GLY A 79 -21.47 90.79 -16.41
CA GLY A 79 -22.32 91.76 -15.72
C GLY A 79 -23.37 91.15 -14.79
N ASP A 80 -23.23 89.86 -14.44
CA ASP A 80 -24.04 89.24 -13.39
C ASP A 80 -23.41 89.47 -12.00
N ASN A 81 -24.26 89.48 -10.96
CA ASN A 81 -23.88 89.89 -9.60
C ASN A 81 -23.13 88.74 -8.88
N VAL A 82 -21.83 88.90 -8.63
CA VAL A 82 -20.96 87.80 -8.15
C VAL A 82 -21.41 87.33 -6.75
N PRO A 83 -21.85 86.07 -6.55
CA PRO A 83 -22.33 85.60 -5.26
C PRO A 83 -21.23 85.06 -4.33
N GLU A 84 -19.97 85.36 -4.64
CA GLU A 84 -18.78 84.68 -4.10
C GLU A 84 -17.84 85.70 -3.45
N LEU A 85 -17.13 85.27 -2.39
CA LEU A 85 -16.27 86.16 -1.61
C LEU A 85 -15.02 86.51 -2.41
N THR A 86 -14.67 87.80 -2.45
CA THR A 86 -13.55 88.29 -3.28
C THR A 86 -12.48 89.02 -2.50
N ALA A 87 -11.29 89.18 -3.10
CA ALA A 87 -10.18 89.93 -2.52
C ALA A 87 -10.58 91.36 -2.07
N LEU A 88 -11.58 91.99 -2.69
CA LEU A 88 -12.10 93.28 -2.23
C LEU A 88 -12.70 93.20 -0.81
N HIS A 89 -13.44 92.14 -0.50
CA HIS A 89 -13.98 91.91 0.84
C HIS A 89 -12.85 91.71 1.86
N LEU A 90 -11.82 90.94 1.48
CA LEU A 90 -10.60 90.73 2.28
C LEU A 90 -9.78 92.01 2.47
N TYR A 91 -9.68 92.87 1.44
CA TYR A 91 -9.00 94.17 1.53
C TYR A 91 -9.71 95.10 2.51
N ILE A 92 -11.05 95.16 2.44
CA ILE A 92 -11.89 95.94 3.37
C ILE A 92 -11.73 95.43 4.80
N TYR A 93 -11.93 94.11 5.01
CA TYR A 93 -11.83 93.48 6.32
C TYR A 93 -10.46 93.72 6.96
N VAL A 94 -9.38 93.57 6.19
CA VAL A 94 -8.01 93.74 6.72
C VAL A 94 -7.69 95.22 6.96
N HIS A 95 -8.16 96.13 6.10
CA HIS A 95 -7.96 97.57 6.31
C HIS A 95 -8.68 98.09 7.56
N GLU A 96 -9.98 97.82 7.72
CA GLU A 96 -10.75 98.35 8.84
C GLU A 96 -10.68 97.51 10.12
N ILE A 97 -10.82 96.18 10.02
CA ILE A 97 -10.99 95.31 11.19
C ILE A 97 -9.64 94.90 11.80
N ILE A 98 -8.66 94.55 10.96
CA ILE A 98 -7.34 94.08 11.42
C ILE A 98 -6.35 95.24 11.65
N LEU A 99 -6.21 96.14 10.67
CA LEU A 99 -5.31 97.29 10.75
C LEU A 99 -5.92 98.50 11.49
N GLY A 100 -7.25 98.57 11.63
CA GLY A 100 -7.91 99.65 12.37
C GLY A 100 -7.94 101.01 11.65
N LEU A 101 -7.87 101.00 10.32
CA LEU A 101 -7.88 102.17 9.46
C LEU A 101 -9.31 102.53 9.02
N ASP A 102 -9.51 103.74 8.47
CA ASP A 102 -10.82 104.23 8.02
C ASP A 102 -10.91 104.08 6.49
N TRP A 103 -11.84 103.27 5.98
CA TRP A 103 -11.96 103.03 4.53
C TRP A 103 -12.32 104.31 3.75
N SER A 104 -12.84 105.36 4.40
CA SER A 104 -13.14 106.63 3.73
C SER A 104 -11.91 107.46 3.34
N ASP A 105 -10.72 107.10 3.84
CA ASP A 105 -9.43 107.61 3.32
C ASP A 105 -8.97 106.86 2.05
N VAL A 106 -9.58 105.71 1.68
CA VAL A 106 -9.22 104.91 0.50
C VAL A 106 -9.86 105.49 -0.77
N ASN A 107 -9.03 105.96 -1.70
CA ASN A 107 -9.48 106.66 -2.90
C ASN A 107 -9.77 105.67 -4.06
N VAL A 108 -10.94 105.03 -4.01
CA VAL A 108 -11.38 104.05 -5.03
C VAL A 108 -11.95 104.73 -6.27
N SER A 109 -11.56 104.24 -7.46
CA SER A 109 -12.07 104.70 -8.75
C SER A 109 -12.12 103.58 -9.79
N GLY A 110 -12.72 103.83 -10.96
CA GLY A 110 -12.80 102.86 -12.06
C GLY A 110 -14.21 102.32 -12.30
N SER A 111 -14.31 101.01 -12.53
CA SER A 111 -15.56 100.24 -12.66
C SER A 111 -15.32 98.77 -12.26
N ALA A 112 -16.38 97.95 -12.19
CA ALA A 112 -16.24 96.49 -12.11
C ALA A 112 -15.25 95.95 -13.18
N GLY A 113 -14.36 95.05 -12.80
CA GLY A 113 -13.26 94.54 -13.62
C GLY A 113 -12.17 95.57 -13.95
N SER A 114 -12.17 96.72 -13.27
CA SER A 114 -11.23 97.83 -13.51
C SER A 114 -11.11 98.76 -12.29
N ILE A 115 -11.10 98.22 -11.06
CA ILE A 115 -10.92 98.99 -9.83
C ILE A 115 -9.49 99.55 -9.73
N TYR A 116 -9.36 100.80 -9.30
CA TYR A 116 -8.09 101.50 -9.12
C TYR A 116 -8.06 102.24 -7.78
N PHE A 117 -7.10 101.87 -6.93
CA PHE A 117 -6.85 102.48 -5.62
C PHE A 117 -5.80 103.59 -5.76
N ALA A 118 -6.24 104.85 -5.81
CA ALA A 118 -5.39 106.02 -5.98
C ALA A 118 -4.88 106.57 -4.63
N GLY A 119 -4.26 105.69 -3.83
CA GLY A 119 -3.81 105.94 -2.46
C GLY A 119 -4.85 105.65 -1.36
N GLY A 120 -4.37 105.58 -0.13
CA GLY A 120 -5.15 105.35 1.11
C GLY A 120 -5.25 103.88 1.53
N LEU A 121 -5.25 102.95 0.57
CA LEU A 121 -5.38 101.51 0.85
C LEU A 121 -4.25 101.01 1.77
N PHE A 122 -4.61 100.27 2.82
CA PHE A 122 -3.73 99.83 3.93
C PHE A 122 -2.89 100.94 4.59
N GLY A 123 -3.25 102.22 4.41
CA GLY A 123 -2.52 103.37 4.93
C GLY A 123 -1.42 103.91 4.00
N PHE A 124 -1.22 103.28 2.84
CA PHE A 124 -0.22 103.70 1.85
C PHE A 124 -0.60 105.01 1.15
N SER A 125 0.37 105.90 0.96
CA SER A 125 0.08 107.26 0.46
C SER A 125 -0.04 107.39 -1.06
N ASP A 126 0.33 106.36 -1.82
CA ASP A 126 0.24 106.32 -3.28
C ASP A 126 -0.08 104.91 -3.81
N GLU A 127 -0.04 104.74 -5.14
CA GLU A 127 -0.51 103.56 -5.87
C GLU A 127 0.57 102.50 -6.20
N ASN A 128 1.76 102.54 -5.59
CA ASN A 128 2.89 101.64 -5.89
C ASN A 128 2.72 100.19 -5.37
N LEU A 129 1.67 99.50 -5.80
CA LEU A 129 1.35 98.14 -5.34
C LEU A 129 1.74 97.06 -6.36
N ARG A 130 2.42 96.01 -5.87
CA ARG A 130 2.38 94.65 -6.46
C ARG A 130 1.46 93.78 -5.60
N TYR A 131 0.84 92.79 -6.21
CA TYR A 131 0.19 91.68 -5.51
C TYR A 131 0.40 90.37 -6.30
N ASP A 132 0.26 89.22 -5.65
CA ASP A 132 0.12 87.90 -6.30
C ASP A 132 -0.91 87.04 -5.55
N LEU A 133 -1.59 86.13 -6.27
CA LEU A 133 -2.50 85.13 -5.70
C LEU A 133 -1.87 83.76 -5.87
N ASN A 134 -1.71 83.02 -4.77
CA ASN A 134 -1.03 81.72 -4.73
C ASN A 134 0.37 81.77 -5.43
N GLY A 135 1.07 82.91 -5.32
CA GLY A 135 2.37 83.18 -5.96
C GLY A 135 2.30 83.69 -7.41
N ALA A 136 1.13 83.71 -8.06
CA ALA A 136 0.98 84.00 -9.48
C ALA A 136 0.44 85.41 -9.80
N TYR A 137 0.99 86.04 -10.84
CA TYR A 137 0.53 87.33 -11.38
C TYR A 137 0.77 87.44 -12.89
N PRO A 138 -0.18 88.03 -13.66
CA PRO A 138 -1.58 88.25 -13.32
C PRO A 138 -2.32 86.90 -13.17
N ALA A 139 -3.26 86.82 -12.22
CA ALA A 139 -4.05 85.60 -11.96
C ALA A 139 -5.39 85.55 -12.73
N VAL A 140 -5.63 86.52 -13.63
CA VAL A 140 -6.72 86.53 -14.63
C VAL A 140 -6.17 86.96 -15.99
N ASP A 141 -6.79 86.53 -17.09
CA ASP A 141 -6.36 86.83 -18.47
C ASP A 141 -6.55 88.32 -18.82
N GLY A 142 -5.60 89.17 -18.42
CA GLY A 142 -5.66 90.61 -18.67
C GLY A 142 -4.47 91.40 -18.12
N TRP A 143 -4.51 92.72 -18.32
CA TRP A 143 -3.59 93.66 -17.68
C TRP A 143 -4.22 94.20 -16.40
N GLY A 144 -3.69 93.77 -15.25
CA GLY A 144 -4.17 94.12 -13.92
C GLY A 144 -5.22 93.14 -13.39
N LEU A 145 -4.98 92.60 -12.19
CA LEU A 145 -6.05 92.03 -11.39
C LEU A 145 -6.83 93.17 -10.74
N THR A 146 -8.10 92.92 -10.48
CA THR A 146 -9.00 93.89 -9.83
C THR A 146 -9.68 93.15 -8.69
N ALA A 147 -9.60 93.72 -7.47
CA ALA A 147 -9.87 92.98 -6.24
C ALA A 147 -11.33 92.47 -6.16
N ASP A 148 -12.23 93.15 -6.86
CA ASP A 148 -13.63 92.81 -7.10
C ASP A 148 -13.84 91.52 -7.93
N GLN A 149 -12.83 91.03 -8.66
CA GLN A 149 -12.93 89.83 -9.51
C GLN A 149 -12.09 88.63 -9.02
N ILE A 150 -11.27 88.79 -7.99
CA ILE A 150 -10.49 87.68 -7.41
C ILE A 150 -11.37 86.91 -6.43
N VAL A 151 -11.96 85.78 -6.84
CA VAL A 151 -12.70 84.88 -5.93
C VAL A 151 -11.73 84.16 -4.98
N LEU A 152 -12.14 83.99 -3.73
CA LEU A 152 -11.35 83.39 -2.64
C LEU A 152 -11.92 82.02 -2.21
N ASN A 153 -11.07 81.00 -2.14
CA ASN A 153 -11.40 79.61 -1.80
C ASN A 153 -10.59 79.15 -0.58
N ASN A 154 -11.04 78.11 0.13
CA ASN A 154 -10.28 77.55 1.26
C ASN A 154 -8.84 77.17 0.85
N GLY A 155 -7.87 77.70 1.57
CA GLY A 155 -6.43 77.52 1.33
C GLY A 155 -5.78 78.57 0.44
N ASP A 156 -6.53 79.45 -0.23
CA ASP A 156 -5.94 80.52 -1.05
C ASP A 156 -5.15 81.52 -0.18
N PHE A 157 -3.99 81.93 -0.69
CA PHE A 157 -3.17 82.99 -0.11
C PHE A 157 -2.93 84.14 -1.08
N LEU A 158 -3.07 85.37 -0.58
CA LEU A 158 -2.96 86.60 -1.37
C LEU A 158 -1.88 87.50 -0.78
N ASN A 159 -0.84 87.82 -1.55
CA ASN A 159 0.26 88.68 -1.10
C ASN A 159 0.18 90.06 -1.74
N ILE A 160 0.52 91.10 -0.98
CA ILE A 160 0.47 92.51 -1.38
C ILE A 160 1.75 93.19 -0.89
N ALA A 161 2.39 93.99 -1.75
CA ALA A 161 3.59 94.74 -1.42
C ALA A 161 3.51 96.16 -1.99
N HIS A 162 3.66 97.15 -1.12
CA HIS A 162 3.85 98.55 -1.47
C HIS A 162 5.34 98.89 -1.57
N TYR A 163 5.71 99.78 -2.49
CA TYR A 163 7.10 100.23 -2.69
C TYR A 163 7.18 101.76 -2.79
N THR A 164 8.03 102.40 -1.98
CA THR A 164 8.23 103.86 -2.02
C THR A 164 8.86 104.34 -3.34
N SER A 165 9.53 103.46 -4.09
CA SER A 165 10.11 103.77 -5.40
C SER A 165 9.43 103.03 -6.54
N TRP A 166 8.99 103.80 -7.55
CA TRP A 166 8.51 103.34 -8.86
C TRP A 166 9.52 102.47 -9.64
N ALA A 167 10.76 102.29 -9.16
CA ALA A 167 11.76 101.38 -9.74
C ALA A 167 11.26 99.93 -9.86
N PHE A 168 10.39 99.49 -8.93
CA PHE A 168 9.86 98.12 -8.90
C PHE A 168 9.13 97.70 -10.20
N TRP A 169 8.55 98.65 -10.93
CA TRP A 169 7.82 98.41 -12.18
C TRP A 169 8.71 97.95 -13.34
N GLY A 170 10.02 98.19 -13.29
CA GLY A 170 10.97 97.86 -14.36
C GLY A 170 12.03 96.82 -14.00
N ASP A 171 12.27 96.56 -12.72
CA ASP A 171 13.38 95.73 -12.27
C ASP A 171 13.07 94.22 -12.38
N SER A 172 14.04 93.42 -12.85
CA SER A 172 13.88 91.96 -12.94
C SER A 172 13.94 91.26 -11.57
N THR A 173 14.45 91.93 -10.53
CA THR A 173 14.49 91.41 -9.15
C THR A 173 13.22 91.69 -8.34
N THR A 174 12.23 92.36 -8.93
CA THR A 174 10.90 92.54 -8.33
C THR A 174 10.18 91.19 -8.16
N GLY A 175 9.64 90.92 -6.98
CA GLY A 175 8.98 89.65 -6.63
C GLY A 175 8.51 89.60 -5.18
N PHE A 176 7.93 88.47 -4.76
CA PHE A 176 7.71 88.14 -3.35
C PHE A 176 8.68 87.04 -2.92
N HIS A 177 9.27 87.13 -1.74
CA HIS A 177 10.13 86.07 -1.21
C HIS A 177 9.33 85.08 -0.34
N TYR A 178 9.72 83.81 -0.40
CA TYR A 178 9.06 82.70 0.30
C TYR A 178 10.10 81.74 0.87
N PHE A 179 9.78 81.13 2.02
CA PHE A 179 10.53 79.98 2.52
C PHE A 179 9.94 78.67 2.00
N THR A 180 10.81 77.73 1.66
CA THR A 180 10.44 76.35 1.31
C THR A 180 11.06 75.35 2.27
N ASP A 181 10.49 74.14 2.33
CA ASP A 181 11.17 72.97 2.91
C ASP A 181 12.35 72.50 2.04
N SER A 182 13.09 71.50 2.51
CA SER A 182 14.23 70.89 1.80
C SER A 182 13.85 70.11 0.53
N GLN A 183 12.55 70.01 0.22
CA GLN A 183 12.02 69.40 -1.02
C GLN A 183 11.60 70.48 -2.04
N GLY A 184 11.61 71.76 -1.64
CA GLY A 184 11.20 72.90 -2.45
C GLY A 184 9.70 73.25 -2.33
N ASN A 185 8.95 72.66 -1.40
CA ASN A 185 7.55 73.03 -1.18
C ASN A 185 7.46 74.28 -0.30
N LEU A 186 6.68 75.26 -0.76
CA LEU A 186 6.36 76.49 -0.03
C LEU A 186 5.48 76.16 1.19
N ASN A 187 5.95 76.52 2.39
CA ASN A 187 5.25 76.30 3.66
C ASN A 187 5.39 77.53 4.60
N HIS A 188 4.38 77.78 5.43
CA HIS A 188 4.33 78.93 6.35
C HIS A 188 4.61 78.59 7.82
N THR A 189 4.55 77.30 8.17
CA THR A 189 4.86 76.78 9.51
C THR A 189 5.69 75.52 9.40
N TYR A 190 6.85 75.51 10.04
CA TYR A 190 7.76 74.37 10.15
C TYR A 190 7.81 73.85 11.59
N ASN A 191 8.32 72.64 11.79
CA ASN A 191 8.48 72.03 13.13
C ASN A 191 9.90 71.45 13.23
N THR A 192 10.53 71.52 14.41
CA THR A 192 11.87 70.97 14.68
C THR A 192 12.07 70.79 16.20
N SER A 193 13.14 70.12 16.63
CA SER A 193 13.50 69.96 18.04
C SER A 193 14.46 71.04 18.55
N VAL A 194 14.60 71.18 19.87
CA VAL A 194 15.59 72.09 20.47
C VAL A 194 17.01 71.70 20.08
N ASN A 195 17.76 72.66 19.51
CA ASN A 195 19.09 72.51 18.91
C ASN A 195 19.16 71.61 17.65
N GLU A 196 18.03 71.15 17.09
CA GLU A 196 18.01 70.45 15.80
C GLU A 196 18.15 71.48 14.65
N GLU A 197 19.00 71.15 13.67
CA GLU A 197 19.29 72.00 12.52
C GLU A 197 18.17 71.90 11.47
N LEU A 198 17.31 72.92 11.40
CA LEU A 198 16.28 73.05 10.38
C LEU A 198 16.87 73.69 9.12
N GLU A 199 16.78 73.00 7.98
CA GLU A 199 17.11 73.53 6.66
C GLU A 199 15.86 74.10 5.99
N LEU A 200 15.98 75.31 5.44
CA LEU A 200 14.95 76.02 4.68
C LEU A 200 15.55 76.52 3.36
N GLY A 201 14.77 76.51 2.28
CA GLY A 201 15.09 77.28 1.07
C GLY A 201 14.51 78.68 1.14
N LEU A 202 15.18 79.65 0.50
CA LEU A 202 14.64 80.98 0.23
C LEU A 202 14.53 81.18 -1.28
N VAL A 203 13.33 81.46 -1.76
CA VAL A 203 13.04 81.67 -3.19
C VAL A 203 12.24 82.94 -3.42
N ARG A 204 12.40 83.57 -4.58
CA ARG A 204 11.61 84.72 -5.03
C ARG A 204 10.65 84.32 -6.16
N SER A 205 9.38 84.71 -6.07
CA SER A 205 8.44 84.58 -7.19
C SER A 205 8.80 85.54 -8.32
N TYR A 206 8.96 84.99 -9.52
CA TYR A 206 9.08 85.71 -10.77
C TYR A 206 8.01 85.23 -11.75
N SER A 207 7.31 86.18 -12.38
CA SER A 207 6.40 85.94 -13.48
C SER A 207 6.58 87.05 -14.52
N ASP A 208 6.30 86.75 -15.79
CA ASP A 208 6.33 87.76 -16.85
C ASP A 208 5.10 88.68 -16.71
N TRP A 209 5.33 89.81 -16.03
CA TRP A 209 4.36 90.85 -15.69
C TRP A 209 3.50 91.30 -16.90
N MET A 210 4.04 91.20 -18.11
CA MET A 210 3.40 91.72 -19.32
C MET A 210 2.59 90.66 -20.09
N ASN A 211 2.86 89.36 -19.85
CA ASN A 211 2.40 88.26 -20.71
C ASN A 211 1.58 87.17 -19.99
N GLY A 212 1.63 87.07 -18.65
CA GLY A 212 0.91 86.05 -17.89
C GLY A 212 1.61 84.69 -17.83
N GLY A 213 1.48 84.00 -16.69
CA GLY A 213 2.07 82.67 -16.49
C GLY A 213 2.00 82.20 -15.05
N ALA A 214 2.21 80.89 -14.85
CA ALA A 214 2.41 80.31 -13.52
C ALA A 214 3.69 80.84 -12.87
N ALA A 215 3.71 80.90 -11.54
CA ALA A 215 4.86 81.37 -10.77
C ALA A 215 6.10 80.51 -11.03
N ALA A 216 7.20 81.15 -11.44
CA ALA A 216 8.54 80.57 -11.32
C ALA A 216 9.16 81.05 -10.00
N PHE A 217 10.04 80.23 -9.43
CA PHE A 217 10.71 80.53 -8.16
C PHE A 217 12.23 80.46 -8.37
N ASP A 218 12.91 81.59 -8.28
CA ASP A 218 14.37 81.68 -8.33
C ASP A 218 14.95 81.56 -6.90
N PRO A 219 15.99 80.76 -6.65
CA PRO A 219 16.67 80.73 -5.35
C PRO A 219 17.49 82.00 -5.13
N GLU A 220 17.35 82.62 -3.96
CA GLU A 220 18.04 83.86 -3.62
C GLU A 220 19.34 83.59 -2.85
N ILE A 221 20.48 83.88 -3.49
CA ILE A 221 21.83 83.47 -3.06
C ILE A 221 22.52 84.59 -2.27
N GLY A 222 23.11 84.27 -1.11
CA GLY A 222 23.80 85.23 -0.25
C GLY A 222 22.87 86.24 0.44
N TYR A 223 21.58 85.95 0.51
CA TYR A 223 20.53 86.78 1.09
C TYR A 223 20.52 86.67 2.61
N THR A 224 20.21 87.74 3.34
CA THR A 224 20.15 87.70 4.82
C THR A 224 18.82 87.18 5.33
N VAL A 225 18.87 86.08 6.08
CA VAL A 225 17.74 85.48 6.80
C VAL A 225 17.91 85.74 8.29
N TYR A 226 16.89 86.31 8.91
CA TYR A 226 16.80 86.59 10.34
C TYR A 226 15.91 85.56 11.04
N TYR A 227 16.18 85.30 12.31
CA TYR A 227 15.32 84.48 13.14
C TYR A 227 15.29 84.96 14.60
N GLY A 228 14.14 84.78 15.26
CA GLY A 228 13.96 85.18 16.66
C GLY A 228 12.59 84.79 17.23
N THR A 229 12.43 84.91 18.55
CA THR A 229 11.15 84.63 19.24
C THR A 229 10.12 85.76 19.11
N ALA A 230 10.41 86.79 18.31
CA ALA A 230 9.47 87.84 17.88
C ALA A 230 9.90 88.38 16.50
N TYR A 231 8.94 88.69 15.63
CA TYR A 231 9.20 89.32 14.33
C TYR A 231 9.89 90.69 14.50
N GLY A 232 10.77 91.04 13.57
CA GLY A 232 11.53 92.31 13.60
C GLY A 232 12.61 92.41 14.69
N VAL A 233 12.73 91.43 15.59
CA VAL A 233 13.72 91.43 16.69
C VAL A 233 14.61 90.18 16.56
N PRO A 234 15.68 90.22 15.74
CA PRO A 234 16.50 89.05 15.47
C PRO A 234 17.25 88.61 16.72
N SER A 235 17.07 87.35 17.08
CA SER A 235 17.92 86.64 18.06
C SER A 235 19.19 86.11 17.37
N GLY A 236 19.12 85.85 16.07
CA GLY A 236 20.25 85.59 15.19
C GLY A 236 19.93 85.94 13.75
N SER A 237 20.94 85.86 12.90
CA SER A 237 20.80 85.90 11.44
C SER A 237 21.92 85.10 10.78
N THR A 238 21.72 84.75 9.52
CA THR A 238 22.66 84.00 8.68
C THR A 238 22.42 84.36 7.21
N LEU A 239 23.28 83.91 6.31
CA LEU A 239 23.13 84.08 4.86
C LEU A 239 22.66 82.78 4.21
N THR A 240 21.90 82.89 3.13
CA THR A 240 21.65 81.77 2.23
C THR A 240 22.93 81.39 1.45
N ASP A 241 23.06 80.11 1.13
CA ASP A 241 24.21 79.57 0.40
C ASP A 241 24.12 79.77 -1.13
N ASP A 242 25.07 79.19 -1.87
CA ASP A 242 25.12 79.21 -3.35
C ASP A 242 23.93 78.49 -4.03
N ASN A 243 23.03 77.86 -3.27
CA ASN A 243 21.80 77.21 -3.73
C ASN A 243 20.52 77.93 -3.22
N GLY A 244 20.65 79.00 -2.43
CA GLY A 244 19.53 79.66 -1.76
C GLY A 244 19.03 78.98 -0.49
N LEU A 245 19.78 78.01 0.05
CA LEU A 245 19.42 77.27 1.27
C LEU A 245 20.01 77.93 2.53
N VAL A 246 19.35 77.74 3.67
CA VAL A 246 19.77 78.25 4.97
C VAL A 246 19.49 77.22 6.07
N THR A 247 20.47 77.01 6.96
CA THR A 247 20.35 76.08 8.10
C THR A 247 20.29 76.87 9.41
N ILE A 248 19.31 76.57 10.27
CA ILE A 248 19.06 77.28 11.54
C ILE A 248 18.77 76.28 12.65
N ALA A 249 19.58 76.29 13.71
CA ALA A 249 19.32 75.54 14.95
C ALA A 249 18.70 76.46 16.02
N PHE A 250 17.61 76.01 16.66
CA PHE A 250 16.84 76.84 17.60
C PHE A 250 17.12 76.46 19.07
N PRO A 251 17.68 77.37 19.89
CA PRO A 251 18.23 77.03 21.21
C PRO A 251 17.20 76.82 22.34
N SER A 252 15.91 77.00 22.08
CA SER A 252 14.85 76.79 23.09
C SER A 252 13.50 76.48 22.47
N ALA A 253 12.69 75.68 23.18
CA ALA A 253 11.34 75.32 22.76
C ALA A 253 10.40 76.54 22.72
N GLY A 254 9.34 76.46 21.91
CA GLY A 254 8.38 77.53 21.67
C GLY A 254 8.23 77.88 20.19
N THR A 255 7.44 78.91 19.89
CA THR A 255 7.31 79.45 18.53
C THR A 255 8.43 80.45 18.24
N TRP A 256 9.12 80.23 17.13
CA TRP A 256 10.08 81.13 16.54
C TRP A 256 9.55 81.68 15.21
N TYR A 257 10.09 82.81 14.80
CA TYR A 257 9.82 83.48 13.53
C TYR A 257 11.10 83.50 12.71
N VAL A 258 10.98 83.26 11.41
CA VAL A 258 12.07 83.37 10.43
C VAL A 258 11.59 84.32 9.34
N TRP A 259 12.41 85.31 8.98
CA TRP A 259 12.04 86.32 7.99
C TRP A 259 13.25 86.86 7.23
N THR A 260 13.01 87.57 6.14
CA THR A 260 14.01 88.40 5.47
C THR A 260 13.59 89.87 5.51
N ASP A 261 14.52 90.77 5.20
CA ASP A 261 14.18 92.09 4.67
C ASP A 261 13.78 91.95 3.18
N GLY A 262 13.04 92.92 2.63
CA GLY A 262 12.76 93.04 1.19
C GLY A 262 13.98 93.48 0.37
N GLY A 263 14.00 93.14 -0.92
CA GLY A 263 15.20 93.15 -1.76
C GLY A 263 15.41 94.44 -2.57
N TYR A 264 16.68 94.82 -2.72
CA TYR A 264 17.10 95.97 -3.52
C TYR A 264 17.13 95.67 -5.03
N GLY A 265 16.76 96.65 -5.86
CA GLY A 265 16.73 96.51 -7.31
C GLY A 265 18.10 96.30 -7.96
N MET A 266 18.18 95.43 -8.97
CA MET A 266 19.39 95.23 -9.77
C MET A 266 19.69 96.44 -10.69
N GLU A 267 18.66 97.11 -11.22
CA GLU A 267 18.81 98.34 -12.00
C GLU A 267 18.97 99.58 -11.10
N ASN A 268 18.33 99.59 -9.93
CA ASN A 268 18.41 100.70 -8.95
C ASN A 268 18.78 100.20 -7.54
N PRO A 269 20.07 99.89 -7.25
CA PRO A 269 20.52 99.25 -5.99
C PRO A 269 20.46 100.13 -4.71
N ALA A 270 19.63 101.17 -4.69
CA ALA A 270 19.30 101.98 -3.52
C ALA A 270 17.82 101.87 -3.13
N ASP A 271 17.00 101.31 -4.02
CA ASP A 271 15.54 101.26 -3.91
C ASP A 271 15.11 99.80 -3.66
N ILE A 272 14.11 99.59 -2.81
CA ILE A 272 13.50 98.28 -2.57
C ILE A 272 12.51 97.99 -3.71
N VAL A 273 12.52 96.75 -4.21
CA VAL A 273 11.66 96.31 -5.33
C VAL A 273 11.00 94.94 -5.11
N SER A 274 11.44 94.17 -4.10
CA SER A 274 10.85 92.86 -3.78
C SER A 274 10.51 92.72 -2.30
N ALA A 275 9.40 92.05 -2.01
CA ALA A 275 8.82 91.93 -0.69
C ALA A 275 9.59 90.95 0.21
N PRO A 276 9.63 91.13 1.54
CA PRO A 276 10.24 90.19 2.47
C PRO A 276 9.59 88.79 2.46
N ALA A 277 10.31 87.77 2.93
CA ALA A 277 9.77 86.45 3.27
C ALA A 277 9.46 86.33 4.77
N PHE A 278 8.53 85.44 5.13
CA PHE A 278 8.21 85.11 6.52
C PHE A 278 7.71 83.66 6.67
N ALA A 279 8.09 83.02 7.77
CA ALA A 279 7.54 81.75 8.25
C ALA A 279 7.63 81.66 9.78
N THR A 280 6.85 80.74 10.37
CA THR A 280 6.98 80.35 11.78
C THR A 280 7.62 78.97 11.92
N VAL A 281 8.29 78.73 13.05
CA VAL A 281 8.89 77.44 13.40
C VAL A 281 8.47 77.07 14.82
N LYS A 282 7.85 75.90 14.98
CA LYS A 282 7.52 75.33 16.30
C LYS A 282 8.66 74.43 16.78
N VAL A 283 9.21 74.74 17.95
CA VAL A 283 10.39 74.05 18.50
C VAL A 283 9.99 73.27 19.77
N ILE A 284 10.33 71.99 19.86
CA ILE A 284 9.94 71.09 20.98
C ILE A 284 11.14 70.43 21.70
N LYS A 285 11.01 70.12 22.99
CA LYS A 285 11.96 69.23 23.72
C LYS A 285 11.61 67.79 23.36
N ALA A 286 12.60 66.97 23.03
CA ALA A 286 12.40 65.53 22.88
C ALA A 286 12.10 64.85 24.23
N GLU A 287 11.42 63.70 24.17
CA GLU A 287 11.21 62.78 25.30
C GLU A 287 12.31 61.70 25.27
N ALA A 288 12.60 61.06 26.41
CA ALA A 288 13.55 59.94 26.44
C ALA A 288 12.89 58.65 25.97
N GLU A 289 13.57 57.89 25.09
CA GLU A 289 13.12 56.58 24.64
C GLU A 289 13.13 55.59 25.83
N PRO A 290 12.08 54.77 26.04
CA PRO A 290 11.99 53.82 27.15
C PRO A 290 13.17 52.84 27.23
N ILE A 291 13.51 52.40 28.45
CA ILE A 291 14.58 51.42 28.69
C ILE A 291 14.05 50.14 29.32
N ASP A 292 14.59 49.00 28.91
CA ASP A 292 14.32 47.71 29.52
C ASP A 292 15.31 47.43 30.66
N VAL A 293 14.81 47.09 31.86
CA VAL A 293 15.59 46.85 33.09
C VAL A 293 15.17 45.52 33.69
N PHE A 294 16.13 44.70 34.16
CA PHE A 294 15.81 43.43 34.82
C PHE A 294 15.43 43.68 36.27
N VAL A 295 14.25 43.22 36.71
CA VAL A 295 13.74 43.47 38.06
C VAL A 295 13.45 42.17 38.80
N THR A 296 13.97 42.07 40.01
CA THR A 296 13.60 41.03 40.98
C THR A 296 12.99 41.68 42.22
N VAL A 297 11.84 41.19 42.66
CA VAL A 297 11.20 41.62 43.92
C VAL A 297 10.96 40.41 44.80
N ALA A 298 11.31 40.52 46.09
CA ALA A 298 11.03 39.51 47.10
C ALA A 298 10.26 40.10 48.30
N ASP A 299 9.11 39.52 48.64
CA ASP A 299 8.39 39.84 49.88
C ASP A 299 8.74 38.84 50.99
N LYS A 300 9.39 39.29 52.05
CA LYS A 300 9.65 38.54 53.29
C LYS A 300 10.33 37.17 53.04
N GLY A 301 11.21 37.12 52.05
CA GLY A 301 12.01 35.95 51.68
C GLY A 301 11.38 35.03 50.63
N GLU A 302 10.16 35.29 50.16
CA GLU A 302 9.58 34.65 48.98
C GLU A 302 9.75 35.58 47.77
N VAL A 303 10.07 35.01 46.59
CA VAL A 303 10.22 35.79 45.35
C VAL A 303 8.83 36.00 44.73
N VAL A 304 8.50 37.26 44.45
CA VAL A 304 7.20 37.69 43.91
C VAL A 304 7.30 38.29 42.50
N MET A 305 8.50 38.64 42.05
CA MET A 305 8.86 38.99 40.67
C MET A 305 10.29 38.51 40.42
N ALA A 306 10.57 37.78 39.35
CA ALA A 306 11.74 36.91 39.25
C ALA A 306 12.64 37.20 38.03
N ASN A 307 13.46 38.25 38.11
CA ASN A 307 14.33 38.73 37.02
C ASN A 307 13.55 39.02 35.72
N GLU A 308 12.39 39.63 35.87
CA GLU A 308 11.50 40.00 34.76
C GLU A 308 12.00 41.26 34.04
N VAL A 309 11.68 41.41 32.76
CA VAL A 309 12.08 42.58 31.97
C VAL A 309 11.01 43.67 32.08
N VAL A 310 11.34 44.75 32.78
CA VAL A 310 10.45 45.90 32.98
C VAL A 310 10.85 47.03 32.05
N THR A 311 9.96 47.40 31.13
CA THR A 311 10.12 48.61 30.31
C THR A 311 9.77 49.86 31.12
N VAL A 312 10.79 50.64 31.47
CA VAL A 312 10.67 51.87 32.25
C VAL A 312 10.47 53.07 31.33
N THR A 313 9.59 53.99 31.72
CA THR A 313 9.31 55.24 31.00
C THR A 313 9.71 56.44 31.86
N ASP A 314 10.15 57.53 31.22
CA ASP A 314 10.54 58.81 31.85
C ASP A 314 9.26 59.49 32.39
N LEU A 315 8.95 59.19 33.64
CA LEU A 315 7.67 59.50 34.29
C LEU A 315 7.62 60.96 34.78
N ASP A 316 8.77 61.54 35.14
CA ASP A 316 8.88 62.94 35.55
C ASP A 316 9.26 63.91 34.40
N LYS A 317 9.66 63.37 33.24
CA LYS A 317 10.09 64.07 32.02
C LYS A 317 11.40 64.86 32.18
N SER A 318 12.24 64.43 33.12
CA SER A 318 13.61 64.92 33.30
C SER A 318 14.45 64.64 32.05
N GLY A 319 14.44 63.38 31.59
CA GLY A 319 15.27 62.84 30.51
C GLY A 319 16.37 61.86 30.97
N ASP A 320 16.39 61.46 32.26
CA ASP A 320 17.27 60.44 32.83
C ASP A 320 16.42 59.46 33.66
N PHE A 321 16.67 58.14 33.59
CA PHE A 321 15.90 57.14 34.34
C PHE A 321 16.48 56.86 35.73
N ASN A 322 15.63 56.53 36.71
CA ASN A 322 16.06 56.21 38.07
C ASN A 322 15.28 55.07 38.76
N VAL A 323 15.79 54.57 39.89
CA VAL A 323 15.23 53.41 40.60
C VAL A 323 13.79 53.63 41.08
N ASP A 324 13.35 54.87 41.37
CA ASP A 324 11.94 55.12 41.73
C ASP A 324 10.98 54.75 40.60
N GLU A 325 11.40 55.02 39.36
CA GLU A 325 10.62 54.74 38.14
C GLU A 325 10.67 53.26 37.77
N VAL A 326 11.84 52.60 37.95
CA VAL A 326 11.96 51.14 37.80
C VAL A 326 10.99 50.43 38.74
N LEU A 327 10.97 50.80 40.01
CA LEU A 327 10.10 50.17 41.01
C LEU A 327 8.63 50.53 40.77
N PHE A 328 8.31 51.76 40.36
CA PHE A 328 6.95 52.10 39.95
C PHE A 328 6.48 51.23 38.78
N ALA A 329 7.26 51.14 37.70
CA ALA A 329 6.93 50.34 36.52
C ALA A 329 6.78 48.85 36.85
N ALA A 330 7.68 48.29 37.68
CA ALA A 330 7.63 46.89 38.10
C ALA A 330 6.34 46.51 38.84
N HIS A 331 5.75 47.43 39.62
CA HIS A 331 4.47 47.21 40.28
C HIS A 331 3.26 47.54 39.40
N GLU A 332 3.41 48.28 38.29
CA GLU A 332 2.32 48.44 37.32
C GLU A 332 2.19 47.18 36.42
N ASP A 333 3.32 46.53 36.14
CA ASP A 333 3.38 45.31 35.33
C ASP A 333 2.99 44.04 36.12
N ALA A 334 3.56 43.84 37.31
CA ALA A 334 3.50 42.54 38.01
C ALA A 334 2.81 42.53 39.39
N TYR A 335 2.22 43.64 39.87
CA TYR A 335 1.40 43.66 41.10
C TYR A 335 -0.10 43.75 40.74
N ASP A 336 -0.91 42.76 41.15
CA ASP A 336 -2.33 42.57 40.75
C ASP A 336 -3.25 43.82 40.89
N GLU A 337 -2.94 44.75 41.79
CA GLU A 337 -3.72 45.99 42.01
C GLU A 337 -3.06 47.27 41.44
N GLY A 338 -1.96 47.13 40.69
CA GLY A 338 -1.19 48.21 40.06
C GLY A 338 -0.24 48.98 40.98
N ALA A 339 0.60 49.85 40.41
CA ALA A 339 1.69 50.53 41.10
C ALA A 339 1.21 51.42 42.25
N GLN A 340 0.07 52.10 42.08
CA GLN A 340 -0.50 52.96 43.13
C GLN A 340 -0.95 52.16 44.37
N ALA A 341 -1.27 50.88 44.21
CA ALA A 341 -1.60 49.98 45.31
C ALA A 341 -0.33 49.34 45.92
N GLY A 342 0.57 48.84 45.08
CA GLY A 342 1.76 48.08 45.51
C GLY A 342 2.96 48.92 45.97
N TYR A 343 3.21 50.07 45.34
CA TYR A 343 4.40 50.90 45.56
C TYR A 343 4.05 52.28 46.14
N ALA A 344 5.02 52.93 46.80
CA ALA A 344 5.03 54.37 47.10
C ALA A 344 6.41 54.85 47.59
N SER A 345 6.87 56.00 47.11
CA SER A 345 8.07 56.71 47.61
C SER A 345 7.70 58.05 48.26
N GLU A 346 8.57 58.56 49.14
CA GLU A 346 8.49 59.95 49.62
C GLU A 346 9.89 60.57 49.83
N MET A 347 9.95 61.91 49.82
CA MET A 347 11.16 62.65 50.17
C MET A 347 11.36 62.70 51.69
N THR A 348 12.28 61.87 52.18
CA THR A 348 12.69 61.82 53.59
C THR A 348 13.86 62.78 53.89
N PRO A 349 14.25 62.98 55.15
CA PRO A 349 15.46 63.73 55.51
C PRO A 349 16.79 63.13 54.99
N TYR A 350 16.76 61.93 54.39
CA TYR A 350 17.93 61.21 53.89
C TYR A 350 18.00 61.11 52.36
N GLY A 351 16.89 61.31 51.66
CA GLY A 351 16.78 61.20 50.20
C GLY A 351 15.35 60.90 49.76
N LEU A 352 15.17 60.60 48.47
CA LEU A 352 13.96 59.93 47.99
C LEU A 352 14.02 58.48 48.48
N SER A 353 12.98 57.99 49.16
CA SER A 353 13.01 56.69 49.84
C SER A 353 11.69 55.94 49.72
N ILE A 354 11.77 54.61 49.67
CA ILE A 354 10.62 53.71 49.61
C ILE A 354 9.82 53.83 50.93
N THR A 355 8.51 54.06 50.81
CA THR A 355 7.56 54.04 51.94
C THR A 355 6.67 52.81 51.91
N LYS A 356 6.38 52.27 50.73
CA LYS A 356 5.66 51.01 50.52
C LYS A 356 6.31 50.19 49.39
N LEU A 357 6.48 48.89 49.59
CA LEU A 357 6.99 47.94 48.60
C LEU A 357 6.10 46.70 48.57
N TRP A 358 5.67 46.27 47.39
CA TRP A 358 4.80 45.10 47.16
C TRP A 358 3.57 45.01 48.09
N GLY A 359 2.98 46.17 48.41
CA GLY A 359 1.82 46.30 49.30
C GLY A 359 2.16 46.48 50.79
N ASP A 360 3.39 46.20 51.22
CA ASP A 360 3.84 46.32 52.62
C ASP A 360 4.22 47.76 52.98
N ASP A 361 3.71 48.27 54.12
CA ASP A 361 3.97 49.63 54.62
C ASP A 361 4.81 49.66 55.92
N SER A 362 5.51 48.57 56.26
CA SER A 362 6.23 48.42 57.54
C SER A 362 7.53 49.21 57.66
N GLY A 363 8.07 49.73 56.55
CA GLY A 363 9.33 50.47 56.47
C GLY A 363 10.60 49.59 56.43
N ASN A 364 10.47 48.28 56.22
CA ASN A 364 11.57 47.32 56.25
C ASN A 364 11.95 46.88 54.83
N TYR A 365 12.54 47.78 54.05
CA TYR A 365 12.90 47.52 52.64
C TYR A 365 14.40 47.69 52.38
N GLY A 366 14.90 46.99 51.37
CA GLY A 366 16.20 47.24 50.75
C GLY A 366 16.11 47.10 49.24
N TYR A 367 17.08 47.68 48.53
CA TYR A 367 17.23 47.50 47.09
C TYR A 367 18.69 47.66 46.67
N TRP A 368 19.07 46.98 45.60
CA TRP A 368 20.42 46.93 45.03
C TRP A 368 20.34 47.11 43.52
N LEU A 369 21.34 47.77 42.93
CA LEU A 369 21.48 48.00 41.49
C LEU A 369 22.81 47.39 41.05
N ASN A 370 22.80 46.44 40.10
CA ASN A 370 24.01 45.79 39.57
C ASN A 370 24.98 45.27 40.65
N ASP A 371 24.46 44.53 41.65
CA ASP A 371 25.21 44.06 42.84
C ASP A 371 25.89 45.17 43.69
N ALA A 372 25.50 46.44 43.52
CA ALA A 372 25.91 47.55 44.37
C ALA A 372 24.78 47.97 45.32
N SER A 373 25.14 48.27 46.57
CA SER A 373 24.23 48.83 47.57
C SER A 373 23.96 50.31 47.28
N CYS A 374 22.74 50.64 46.86
CA CYS A 374 22.27 52.00 46.60
C CYS A 374 22.06 52.82 47.89
N TRP A 375 21.95 54.14 47.72
CA TRP A 375 21.69 55.08 48.83
C TRP A 375 20.61 56.13 48.51
N SER A 376 20.13 56.22 47.27
CA SER A 376 19.05 57.11 46.85
C SER A 376 18.15 56.39 45.82
N LEU A 377 16.84 56.61 45.84
CA LEU A 377 15.99 56.12 44.73
C LEU A 377 16.29 56.87 43.42
N ALA A 378 16.81 58.10 43.52
CA ALA A 378 17.32 58.88 42.40
C ALA A 378 18.74 58.46 41.95
N ASP A 379 19.19 57.25 42.29
CA ASP A 379 20.39 56.65 41.68
C ASP A 379 20.03 56.26 40.22
N THR A 380 20.85 56.68 39.24
CA THR A 380 20.54 56.56 37.78
C THR A 380 20.58 55.12 37.28
N VAL A 381 19.63 54.76 36.41
CA VAL A 381 19.48 53.42 35.81
C VAL A 381 19.55 53.50 34.28
N ASN A 382 20.07 52.45 33.65
CA ASN A 382 20.32 52.34 32.22
C ASN A 382 19.68 51.05 31.67
N ALA A 383 19.48 50.98 30.34
CA ALA A 383 18.99 49.77 29.69
C ALA A 383 19.93 48.57 29.94
N GLY A 384 19.36 47.46 30.41
CA GLY A 384 20.08 46.24 30.76
C GLY A 384 20.67 46.19 32.18
N ASP A 385 20.49 47.23 33.00
CA ASP A 385 20.81 47.16 34.42
C ASP A 385 19.86 46.18 35.15
N SER A 386 20.29 45.68 36.32
CA SER A 386 19.50 44.80 37.19
C SER A 386 19.19 45.48 38.54
N VAL A 387 17.91 45.52 38.91
CA VAL A 387 17.41 46.04 40.19
C VAL A 387 16.79 44.91 41.01
N VAL A 388 17.35 44.65 42.19
CA VAL A 388 16.82 43.68 43.15
C VAL A 388 16.28 44.43 44.36
N ALA A 389 14.96 44.43 44.56
CA ALA A 389 14.28 45.05 45.69
C ALA A 389 13.61 44.01 46.59
N PHE A 390 13.53 44.29 47.90
CA PHE A 390 13.04 43.31 48.85
C PHE A 390 12.46 43.93 50.13
N VAL A 391 11.44 43.27 50.68
CA VAL A 391 10.95 43.46 52.05
C VAL A 391 11.64 42.43 52.94
N TYR A 392 12.31 42.87 54.01
CA TYR A 392 13.06 41.94 54.88
C TYR A 392 12.13 40.91 55.56
N GLN A 393 12.52 39.64 55.49
CA GLN A 393 11.91 38.53 56.22
C GLN A 393 12.08 38.71 57.74
N ASN A 394 13.26 39.17 58.19
CA ASN A 394 13.58 39.28 59.61
C ASN A 394 14.08 40.69 60.00
N THR A 395 13.31 41.35 60.87
CA THR A 395 13.62 42.69 61.38
C THR A 395 14.54 42.70 62.62
N GLU A 396 14.76 41.54 63.28
CA GLU A 396 15.74 41.39 64.37
C GLU A 396 17.15 41.04 63.86
N VAL A 397 17.24 40.41 62.69
CA VAL A 397 18.50 40.06 62.00
C VAL A 397 18.32 40.34 60.52
N TRP A 398 18.77 41.50 60.05
CA TRP A 398 18.59 41.92 58.65
C TRP A 398 19.14 40.87 57.68
N ASP A 399 18.27 40.38 56.79
CA ASP A 399 18.65 39.51 55.70
C ASP A 399 19.76 40.18 54.89
N SER A 400 20.84 39.47 54.60
CA SER A 400 21.92 40.05 53.78
C SER A 400 21.65 39.73 52.31
N TYR A 401 21.89 40.71 51.44
CA TYR A 401 21.83 40.52 49.99
C TYR A 401 22.69 39.31 49.58
N SER A 402 22.20 38.50 48.66
CA SER A 402 22.91 37.33 48.14
C SER A 402 22.71 37.21 46.64
N ARG A 403 23.68 36.62 45.97
CA ARG A 403 23.74 36.46 44.52
C ARG A 403 24.42 35.14 44.17
N PHE A 404 24.27 34.68 42.93
CA PHE A 404 25.22 33.71 42.40
C PHE A 404 26.46 34.43 41.82
N SER A 405 27.58 33.74 41.70
CA SER A 405 28.82 34.33 41.16
C SER A 405 28.79 34.60 39.63
N GLN A 406 27.69 34.22 38.96
CA GLN A 406 27.38 34.43 37.55
C GLN A 406 25.85 34.46 37.42
N ASP A 407 25.34 35.31 36.54
CA ASP A 407 23.90 35.49 36.30
C ASP A 407 23.28 34.32 35.53
N SER A 408 24.13 33.57 34.80
CA SER A 408 23.74 32.38 34.05
C SER A 408 24.81 31.28 34.09
N TYR A 409 24.34 30.04 33.95
CA TYR A 409 25.13 28.81 33.88
C TYR A 409 24.61 27.91 32.75
N THR A 410 25.44 26.98 32.28
CA THR A 410 25.05 25.99 31.27
C THR A 410 25.52 24.60 31.66
N ALA A 411 24.67 23.59 31.45
CA ALA A 411 25.01 22.17 31.58
C ALA A 411 24.27 21.35 30.51
N MET A 412 24.63 20.08 30.35
CA MET A 412 23.87 19.13 29.52
C MET A 412 22.88 18.34 30.38
N ALA A 413 21.81 17.83 29.78
CA ALA A 413 20.84 16.92 30.41
C ALA A 413 21.52 15.78 31.22
N GLU A 414 21.04 15.56 32.45
CA GLU A 414 21.58 14.61 33.45
C GLU A 414 23.05 14.85 33.86
N THR A 415 23.64 16.01 33.56
CA THR A 415 24.98 16.41 34.02
C THR A 415 24.94 17.54 35.07
N SER A 416 25.99 17.67 35.86
CA SER A 416 26.04 18.65 36.97
C SER A 416 26.59 20.01 36.54
N ALA A 417 25.72 21.02 36.51
CA ALA A 417 26.15 22.41 36.69
C ALA A 417 26.77 22.58 38.08
N ILE A 418 27.77 23.47 38.22
CA ILE A 418 28.32 23.88 39.51
C ILE A 418 28.05 25.37 39.66
N VAL A 419 27.06 25.72 40.48
CA VAL A 419 26.70 27.11 40.79
C VAL A 419 27.37 27.54 42.10
N THR A 420 27.80 28.80 42.21
CA THR A 420 28.42 29.33 43.43
C THR A 420 27.55 30.42 44.01
N LEU A 421 27.16 30.28 45.28
CA LEU A 421 26.32 31.25 45.99
C LEU A 421 27.19 32.14 46.88
N GLU A 422 26.99 33.45 46.79
CA GLU A 422 27.73 34.46 47.54
C GLU A 422 26.78 35.32 48.37
N LYS A 423 27.21 35.72 49.57
CA LYS A 423 26.46 36.59 50.48
C LYS A 423 27.25 37.88 50.73
N ALA A 424 26.55 39.01 50.65
CA ALA A 424 27.13 40.33 50.87
C ALA A 424 27.49 40.56 52.35
N GLY A 425 28.66 41.16 52.55
CA GLY A 425 29.15 41.70 53.81
C GLY A 425 29.94 42.99 53.55
N TYR A 426 30.61 43.50 54.58
CA TYR A 426 31.38 44.75 54.50
C TYR A 426 32.82 44.57 54.97
N ASP A 427 33.77 45.17 54.25
CA ASP A 427 35.17 45.23 54.66
C ASP A 427 35.40 46.22 55.82
N ALA A 428 36.63 46.31 56.30
CA ALA A 428 37.00 47.22 57.39
C ALA A 428 36.88 48.73 57.04
N ASN A 429 36.57 49.07 55.79
CA ASN A 429 36.37 50.42 55.28
C ASN A 429 34.89 50.70 54.89
N TRP A 430 33.98 49.74 55.08
CA TRP A 430 32.59 49.74 54.63
C TRP A 430 32.38 49.62 53.11
N ASN A 431 33.34 49.07 52.37
CA ASN A 431 33.10 48.60 51.01
C ASN A 431 32.33 47.26 51.06
N THR A 432 31.38 47.05 50.16
CA THR A 432 30.76 45.73 49.97
C THR A 432 31.80 44.69 49.55
N VAL A 433 31.71 43.51 50.15
CA VAL A 433 32.45 42.30 49.76
C VAL A 433 31.49 41.11 49.74
N PHE A 434 31.81 40.10 48.92
CA PHE A 434 31.00 38.90 48.77
C PHE A 434 31.78 37.68 49.29
N ASP A 435 31.19 36.95 50.24
CA ASP A 435 31.75 35.73 50.85
C ASP A 435 30.87 34.51 50.48
N ALA A 436 31.49 33.35 50.26
CA ALA A 436 30.79 32.14 49.82
C ALA A 436 29.78 31.60 50.87
N HIS A 437 28.56 31.28 50.43
CA HIS A 437 27.42 30.98 51.31
C HIS A 437 26.86 29.56 51.11
N LYS A 438 26.80 28.81 52.21
CA LYS A 438 26.50 27.37 52.26
C LYS A 438 25.35 27.05 53.20
N GLY A 439 24.71 25.89 53.01
CA GLY A 439 23.54 25.47 53.76
C GLY A 439 22.21 26.05 53.25
N ALA A 440 22.23 26.80 52.16
CA ALA A 440 21.01 27.26 51.50
C ALA A 440 20.30 26.09 50.79
N THR A 441 18.98 26.22 50.65
CA THR A 441 18.16 25.35 49.82
C THR A 441 18.02 26.00 48.46
N LEU A 442 18.58 25.37 47.41
CA LEU A 442 18.30 25.77 46.03
C LEU A 442 17.06 25.03 45.54
N LYS A 443 16.15 25.78 44.93
CA LYS A 443 15.01 25.29 44.15
C LYS A 443 15.23 25.58 42.67
N ILE A 444 14.59 24.80 41.82
CA ILE A 444 14.63 24.97 40.36
C ILE A 444 13.21 25.26 39.87
N TYR A 445 13.10 26.25 38.99
CA TYR A 445 11.85 26.74 38.42
C TYR A 445 11.90 26.71 36.89
N ASP A 446 10.75 26.55 36.24
CA ASP A 446 10.64 26.72 34.79
C ASP A 446 10.69 28.20 34.35
N SER A 447 10.68 28.45 33.04
CA SER A 447 10.68 29.79 32.44
C SER A 447 9.40 30.60 32.67
N ALA A 448 8.42 30.09 33.41
CA ALA A 448 7.24 30.80 33.90
C ALA A 448 7.20 30.81 35.44
N PHE A 449 8.37 30.62 36.07
CA PHE A 449 8.63 30.62 37.50
C PHE A 449 7.76 29.65 38.33
N ASN A 450 7.47 28.46 37.78
CA ASN A 450 6.84 27.35 38.52
C ASN A 450 7.91 26.37 39.01
N GLU A 451 7.87 25.99 40.30
CA GLU A 451 8.83 25.04 40.89
C GLU A 451 8.68 23.65 40.24
N ILE A 452 9.74 23.15 39.59
CA ILE A 452 9.68 21.89 38.86
C ILE A 452 9.69 20.68 39.81
N ALA A 453 9.26 19.52 39.32
CA ALA A 453 9.11 18.32 40.12
C ALA A 453 10.43 17.86 40.77
N SER A 454 10.36 17.42 42.03
CA SER A 454 11.53 17.02 42.85
C SER A 454 12.36 15.85 42.30
N GLU A 455 11.80 15.13 41.34
CA GLU A 455 12.36 13.99 40.62
C GLU A 455 12.96 14.36 39.25
N ALA A 456 12.78 15.62 38.80
CA ALA A 456 13.33 16.18 37.56
C ALA A 456 14.65 16.93 37.76
N TYR A 457 15.07 17.15 39.01
CA TYR A 457 16.36 17.76 39.34
C TYR A 457 16.98 17.18 40.62
N LYS A 458 18.25 17.51 40.85
CA LYS A 458 18.98 17.15 42.07
C LYS A 458 20.01 18.23 42.41
N VAL A 459 19.90 18.80 43.61
CA VAL A 459 20.90 19.70 44.20
C VAL A 459 21.80 18.93 45.18
N THR A 460 23.07 19.31 45.29
CA THR A 460 23.99 18.88 46.35
C THR A 460 24.84 20.06 46.80
N ASP A 461 24.75 20.47 48.07
CA ASP A 461 25.68 21.44 48.69
C ASP A 461 27.05 20.76 48.89
N ASN A 462 28.11 21.34 48.32
CA ASN A 462 29.47 20.82 48.40
C ASN A 462 30.19 21.24 49.71
N GLY A 463 29.59 22.12 50.51
CA GLY A 463 30.04 22.54 51.84
C GLY A 463 31.02 23.73 51.85
N ASP A 464 31.38 24.24 50.68
CA ASP A 464 32.26 25.40 50.44
C ASP A 464 31.53 26.63 49.91
N GLY A 465 30.24 26.53 49.60
CA GLY A 465 29.42 27.57 48.96
C GLY A 465 29.13 27.32 47.48
N THR A 466 29.68 26.24 46.91
CA THR A 466 29.27 25.71 45.61
C THR A 466 28.18 24.64 45.78
N TYR A 467 27.29 24.56 44.81
CA TYR A 467 26.22 23.57 44.74
C TYR A 467 26.26 22.89 43.37
N SER A 468 26.23 21.55 43.36
CA SER A 468 26.07 20.78 42.14
C SER A 468 24.59 20.59 41.84
N VAL A 469 24.14 21.14 40.71
CA VAL A 469 22.75 21.09 40.24
C VAL A 469 22.70 20.22 38.98
N ILE A 470 21.91 19.16 39.02
CA ILE A 470 21.60 18.31 37.86
C ILE A 470 20.12 18.51 37.53
N VAL A 471 19.79 18.66 36.25
CA VAL A 471 18.41 18.71 35.72
C VAL A 471 18.31 17.71 34.58
N LYS A 472 17.15 17.05 34.46
CA LYS A 472 16.94 15.99 33.45
C LYS A 472 16.63 16.54 32.07
N ASP A 473 15.60 17.36 31.99
CA ASP A 473 15.01 17.77 30.73
C ASP A 473 15.75 18.99 30.14
N ILE A 474 15.76 19.08 28.81
CA ILE A 474 16.35 20.19 28.06
C ILE A 474 15.44 21.41 28.21
N GLY A 475 16.01 22.57 28.57
CA GLY A 475 15.24 23.80 28.78
C GLY A 475 16.03 24.92 29.45
N GLU A 476 15.36 26.03 29.69
CA GLU A 476 15.87 27.16 30.48
C GLU A 476 15.13 27.20 31.82
N TYR A 477 15.90 27.25 32.91
CA TYR A 477 15.40 27.15 34.27
C TYR A 477 15.96 28.25 35.15
N THR A 478 15.18 28.72 36.11
CA THR A 478 15.66 29.66 37.14
C THR A 478 16.04 28.89 38.41
N VAL A 479 17.29 29.06 38.84
CA VAL A 479 17.81 28.55 40.11
C VAL A 479 17.61 29.63 41.17
N ALA A 480 16.86 29.34 42.22
CA ALA A 480 16.62 30.27 43.32
C ALA A 480 17.13 29.72 44.64
N ALA A 481 17.93 30.50 45.39
CA ALA A 481 18.53 30.07 46.65
C ALA A 481 17.87 30.73 47.87
N TYR A 482 17.46 29.91 48.85
CA TYR A 482 16.78 30.34 50.07
C TYR A 482 17.49 29.79 51.32
N ASP A 483 17.73 30.63 52.34
CA ASP A 483 18.22 30.19 53.64
C ASP A 483 17.43 30.83 54.80
N ASN A 484 16.55 30.06 55.43
CA ASN A 484 15.78 30.48 56.61
C ASN A 484 16.57 30.36 57.94
N ALA A 485 17.78 29.77 57.94
CA ALA A 485 18.61 29.59 59.12
C ALA A 485 19.62 30.72 59.31
N THR A 486 20.18 31.25 58.21
CA THR A 486 20.88 32.54 58.18
C THR A 486 20.34 33.43 57.05
N PRO A 487 19.20 34.13 57.28
CA PRO A 487 18.45 34.90 56.28
C PRO A 487 19.26 35.63 55.21
N ILE A 488 18.87 35.37 53.96
CA ILE A 488 19.35 36.01 52.73
C ILE A 488 18.18 36.58 51.96
N VAL A 489 18.43 37.65 51.20
CA VAL A 489 17.59 37.99 50.05
C VAL A 489 17.77 36.86 49.03
N PRO A 490 16.69 36.24 48.50
CA PRO A 490 16.83 35.11 47.59
C PRO A 490 17.64 35.46 46.33
N ALA A 491 18.74 34.74 46.10
CA ALA A 491 19.52 34.89 44.88
C ALA A 491 18.83 34.14 43.73
N LEU A 492 18.87 34.71 42.51
CA LEU A 492 18.44 34.07 41.27
C LEU A 492 19.63 33.92 40.30
N CYS A 493 19.68 32.85 39.53
CA CYS A 493 20.46 32.77 38.29
C CYS A 493 19.79 31.82 37.28
N MET A 494 20.04 32.06 35.99
CA MET A 494 19.57 31.19 34.91
C MET A 494 20.45 29.94 34.76
N LEU A 495 19.83 28.79 34.46
CA LEU A 495 20.49 27.55 34.10
C LEU A 495 19.91 27.05 32.77
N THR A 496 20.69 27.18 31.69
CA THR A 496 20.37 26.57 30.39
C THR A 496 20.84 25.11 30.39
N VAL A 497 19.91 24.18 30.20
CA VAL A 497 20.17 22.74 30.09
C VAL A 497 20.07 22.35 28.63
N THR A 498 21.20 21.97 28.02
CA THR A 498 21.28 21.60 26.60
C THR A 498 21.16 20.09 26.41
N GLU A 499 20.95 19.68 25.15
CA GLU A 499 21.05 18.29 24.73
C GLU A 499 22.37 17.65 25.19
N ASN A 500 22.29 16.39 25.62
CA ASN A 500 23.43 15.55 25.96
C ASN A 500 23.63 14.53 24.81
N PRO A 501 24.67 14.67 23.97
CA PRO A 501 24.81 13.84 22.77
C PRO A 501 25.01 12.35 23.09
N ASP A 502 25.50 11.99 24.28
CA ASP A 502 25.66 10.59 24.68
C ASP A 502 24.32 9.89 24.95
N LEU A 503 23.27 10.63 25.36
CA LEU A 503 21.90 10.10 25.44
C LEU A 503 21.31 9.89 24.04
N VAL A 504 21.48 10.84 23.12
CA VAL A 504 20.96 10.74 21.74
C VAL A 504 21.46 9.48 21.02
N TYR A 505 22.71 9.06 21.26
CA TYR A 505 23.25 7.80 20.73
C TYR A 505 22.65 6.55 21.40
N ALA A 506 22.31 6.62 22.69
CA ALA A 506 21.67 5.52 23.41
C ALA A 506 20.19 5.37 23.00
N ASP A 507 19.43 6.47 22.95
CA ASP A 507 18.02 6.51 22.55
C ASP A 507 17.81 5.94 21.13
N ALA A 508 18.71 6.25 20.20
CA ALA A 508 18.68 5.71 18.84
C ALA A 508 18.91 4.18 18.80
N VAL A 509 19.68 3.64 19.73
CA VAL A 509 19.87 2.19 19.90
C VAL A 509 18.66 1.58 20.61
N GLU A 510 18.07 2.26 21.59
CA GLU A 510 16.83 1.83 22.25
C GLU A 510 15.66 1.69 21.28
N GLU A 511 15.51 2.63 20.33
CA GLU A 511 14.47 2.58 19.30
C GLU A 511 14.66 1.36 18.38
N LEU A 512 15.89 1.07 17.96
CA LEU A 512 16.22 -0.11 17.15
C LEU A 512 15.95 -1.43 17.90
N ILE A 513 16.32 -1.50 19.19
CA ILE A 513 16.03 -2.68 20.05
C ILE A 513 14.51 -2.85 20.22
N SER A 514 13.78 -1.75 20.41
CA SER A 514 12.31 -1.76 20.51
C SER A 514 11.63 -2.21 19.21
N ALA A 515 12.25 -1.94 18.05
CA ALA A 515 11.77 -2.35 16.74
C ALA A 515 11.97 -3.84 16.43
N ILE A 516 12.67 -4.63 17.26
CA ILE A 516 12.87 -6.08 17.05
C ILE A 516 11.54 -6.83 17.01
N GLY A 517 10.62 -6.51 17.92
CA GLY A 517 9.29 -7.14 17.98
C GLY A 517 9.34 -8.64 18.33
N SER A 518 8.47 -9.44 17.70
CA SER A 518 8.41 -10.89 17.90
C SER A 518 9.46 -11.62 17.06
N VAL A 519 10.35 -12.39 17.69
CA VAL A 519 11.41 -13.13 16.99
C VAL A 519 10.84 -14.28 16.14
N THR A 520 11.32 -14.35 14.91
CA THR A 520 11.03 -15.36 13.88
C THR A 520 12.30 -15.59 13.05
N ILE A 521 12.30 -16.59 12.16
CA ILE A 521 13.40 -16.75 11.20
C ILE A 521 13.52 -15.59 10.19
N PHE A 522 12.48 -14.75 10.04
CA PHE A 522 12.39 -13.74 8.98
C PHE A 522 12.67 -12.28 9.41
N ASN A 523 12.77 -11.96 10.71
CA ASN A 523 13.02 -10.58 11.18
C ASN A 523 14.41 -10.38 11.81
N TYR A 524 15.36 -11.25 11.44
CA TYR A 524 16.71 -11.27 12.01
C TYR A 524 17.47 -9.95 11.86
N LYS A 525 17.23 -9.23 10.76
CA LYS A 525 17.83 -7.93 10.48
C LYS A 525 17.65 -6.90 11.59
N ASN A 526 16.48 -6.83 12.24
CA ASN A 526 16.25 -5.88 13.32
C ASN A 526 17.14 -6.17 14.53
N ILE A 527 17.42 -7.47 14.79
CA ILE A 527 18.35 -7.92 15.83
C ILE A 527 19.77 -7.49 15.47
N TYR A 528 20.22 -7.69 14.22
CA TYR A 528 21.57 -7.28 13.80
C TYR A 528 21.76 -5.76 13.73
N SER A 529 20.78 -4.99 13.26
CA SER A 529 20.88 -3.51 13.26
C SER A 529 20.90 -2.94 14.67
N ALA A 530 20.14 -3.53 15.61
CA ALA A 530 20.22 -3.20 17.02
C ALA A 530 21.59 -3.58 17.65
N ARG A 531 22.12 -4.77 17.33
CA ARG A 531 23.45 -5.23 17.76
C ARG A 531 24.59 -4.36 17.21
N GLU A 532 24.60 -4.07 15.92
CA GLU A 532 25.62 -3.23 15.28
C GLU A 532 25.62 -1.82 15.86
N ALA A 533 24.44 -1.21 16.00
CA ALA A 533 24.30 0.13 16.58
C ALA A 533 24.71 0.15 18.07
N TYR A 534 24.32 -0.87 18.86
CA TYR A 534 24.77 -1.02 20.25
C TYR A 534 26.29 -1.21 20.32
N ASP A 535 26.89 -2.09 19.51
CA ASP A 535 28.32 -2.40 19.58
C ASP A 535 29.19 -1.21 19.12
N ALA A 536 28.67 -0.33 18.25
CA ALA A 536 29.30 0.93 17.85
C ALA A 536 29.37 1.99 18.97
N LEU A 537 28.54 1.88 20.02
CA LEU A 537 28.58 2.79 21.16
C LEU A 537 29.89 2.68 21.96
N THR A 538 30.32 3.78 22.56
CA THR A 538 31.41 3.78 23.57
C THR A 538 30.97 3.10 24.87
N ASP A 539 31.92 2.64 25.68
CA ASP A 539 31.64 2.01 26.99
C ASP A 539 30.75 2.88 27.90
N SER A 540 30.87 4.21 27.81
CA SER A 540 30.00 5.16 28.53
C SER A 540 28.55 5.10 28.02
N GLN A 541 28.36 5.26 26.71
CA GLN A 541 27.05 5.25 26.06
C GLN A 541 26.34 3.90 26.21
N LYS A 542 27.08 2.78 26.21
CA LYS A 542 26.55 1.43 26.50
C LYS A 542 25.93 1.30 27.89
N THR A 543 26.26 2.17 28.85
CA THR A 543 25.61 2.18 30.18
C THR A 543 24.32 2.99 30.24
N LEU A 544 23.95 3.68 29.15
CA LEU A 544 22.73 4.48 29.04
C LEU A 544 21.59 3.74 28.31
N VAL A 545 21.88 2.61 27.63
CA VAL A 545 20.89 1.75 26.98
C VAL A 545 20.26 0.82 28.03
N GLU A 546 19.09 1.20 28.56
CA GLU A 546 18.35 0.43 29.56
C GLU A 546 17.75 -0.87 28.99
N ASN A 547 17.28 -0.84 27.74
CA ASN A 547 16.51 -1.92 27.14
C ASN A 547 17.36 -3.08 26.55
N TYR A 548 18.69 -3.03 26.68
CA TYR A 548 19.66 -3.99 26.11
C TYR A 548 19.34 -5.48 26.34
N SER A 549 18.67 -5.81 27.46
CA SER A 549 18.24 -7.19 27.73
C SER A 549 17.32 -7.78 26.65
N ILE A 550 16.48 -6.96 26.00
CA ILE A 550 15.56 -7.37 24.93
C ILE A 550 16.35 -7.86 23.71
N LEU A 551 17.46 -7.18 23.37
CA LEU A 551 18.35 -7.61 22.29
C LEU A 551 18.94 -8.99 22.61
N THR A 552 19.48 -9.19 23.81
CA THR A 552 20.07 -10.48 24.19
C THR A 552 19.05 -11.61 24.29
N ASP A 553 17.83 -11.35 24.74
CA ASP A 553 16.75 -12.36 24.75
C ASP A 553 16.29 -12.68 23.31
N ALA A 554 16.31 -11.70 22.41
CA ALA A 554 16.00 -11.90 21.00
C ALA A 554 17.07 -12.71 20.27
N GLU A 555 18.35 -12.44 20.50
CA GLU A 555 19.49 -13.20 19.98
C GLU A 555 19.41 -14.68 20.40
N ASN A 556 19.15 -14.95 21.69
CA ASN A 556 18.98 -16.32 22.19
C ASN A 556 17.74 -17.02 21.60
N SER A 557 16.63 -16.28 21.43
CA SER A 557 15.41 -16.81 20.81
C SER A 557 15.62 -17.15 19.33
N PHE A 558 16.38 -16.31 18.60
CA PHE A 558 16.70 -16.50 17.19
C PHE A 558 17.65 -17.69 16.99
N ALA A 559 18.72 -17.79 17.80
CA ALA A 559 19.61 -18.94 17.80
C ALA A 559 18.88 -20.26 18.15
N THR A 560 17.83 -20.20 18.99
CA THR A 560 16.99 -21.37 19.29
C THR A 560 16.14 -21.77 18.06
N LEU A 561 15.52 -20.82 17.36
CA LEU A 561 14.76 -21.09 16.13
C LEU A 561 15.62 -21.66 15.00
N LEU A 562 16.91 -21.32 14.97
CA LEU A 562 17.89 -21.91 14.04
C LEU A 562 18.28 -23.32 14.47
N ALA A 563 18.68 -23.52 15.73
CA ALA A 563 19.07 -24.84 16.24
C ALA A 563 17.91 -25.87 16.34
N ASP A 564 16.65 -25.42 16.26
CA ASP A 564 15.47 -26.27 16.11
C ASP A 564 15.13 -26.59 14.63
N ALA A 565 15.77 -25.95 13.65
CA ALA A 565 15.63 -26.29 12.24
C ALA A 565 16.26 -27.66 11.96
N SER A 566 15.56 -28.51 11.20
CA SER A 566 16.00 -29.88 10.95
C SER A 566 16.42 -30.11 9.50
N ASP A 567 17.13 -31.22 9.25
CA ASP A 567 17.37 -31.76 7.91
C ASP A 567 16.09 -31.84 7.05
N ALA A 568 14.90 -32.01 7.67
CA ALA A 568 13.63 -32.04 6.97
C ALA A 568 13.16 -30.64 6.53
N ASP A 569 13.48 -29.60 7.28
CA ASP A 569 13.15 -28.21 6.96
C ASP A 569 14.10 -27.67 5.86
N HIS A 570 15.41 -27.95 6.00
CA HIS A 570 16.39 -27.71 4.94
C HIS A 570 16.04 -28.46 3.65
N ARG A 571 15.53 -29.70 3.75
CA ARG A 571 15.08 -30.48 2.60
C ARG A 571 13.80 -29.93 1.98
N ALA A 572 12.86 -29.43 2.77
CA ALA A 572 11.66 -28.77 2.26
C ALA A 572 12.00 -27.49 1.47
N ILE A 573 13.00 -26.71 1.91
CA ILE A 573 13.53 -25.56 1.17
C ILE A 573 14.15 -26.02 -0.16
N TYR A 574 15.04 -27.02 -0.14
CA TYR A 574 15.69 -27.60 -1.32
C TYR A 574 14.69 -28.15 -2.36
N GLU A 575 13.64 -28.84 -1.93
CA GLU A 575 12.60 -29.40 -2.81
C GLU A 575 11.68 -28.28 -3.38
N ALA A 576 11.40 -27.23 -2.59
CA ALA A 576 10.69 -26.06 -3.07
C ALA A 576 11.51 -25.25 -4.09
N THR A 577 12.81 -25.05 -3.85
CA THR A 577 13.70 -24.28 -4.74
C THR A 577 14.06 -25.03 -6.02
N GLY A 578 14.31 -26.33 -5.96
CA GLY A 578 14.43 -27.16 -7.17
C GLY A 578 13.17 -27.08 -8.04
N THR A 579 11.99 -27.12 -7.41
CA THR A 579 10.70 -26.99 -8.11
C THR A 579 10.48 -25.59 -8.69
N TYR A 580 10.91 -24.53 -7.98
CA TYR A 580 10.87 -23.16 -8.47
C TYR A 580 11.78 -22.98 -9.69
N ILE A 581 13.05 -23.39 -9.61
CA ILE A 581 14.00 -23.30 -10.74
C ILE A 581 13.48 -24.08 -11.95
N ASN A 582 12.99 -25.31 -11.77
CA ASN A 582 12.44 -26.12 -12.85
C ASN A 582 11.23 -25.44 -13.56
N SER A 583 10.54 -24.52 -12.90
CA SER A 583 9.42 -23.77 -13.48
C SER A 583 9.82 -22.57 -14.36
N LEU A 584 11.11 -22.19 -14.37
CA LEU A 584 11.61 -21.02 -15.11
C LEU A 584 11.75 -21.25 -16.64
N GLY A 585 11.72 -22.50 -17.10
CA GLY A 585 11.78 -22.89 -18.51
C GLY A 585 13.20 -23.21 -19.01
N THR A 586 13.39 -23.23 -20.34
CA THR A 586 14.67 -23.59 -20.97
C THR A 586 15.78 -22.58 -20.63
N PRO A 587 16.91 -23.02 -20.04
CA PRO A 587 18.06 -22.16 -19.75
C PRO A 587 18.74 -21.65 -21.02
N PHE A 588 19.38 -20.47 -20.93
CA PHE A 588 20.21 -19.91 -21.99
C PHE A 588 21.71 -20.13 -21.71
N VAL A 589 22.60 -19.75 -22.63
CA VAL A 589 24.05 -19.86 -22.39
C VAL A 589 24.56 -18.59 -21.70
N GLY A 590 24.92 -18.73 -20.43
CA GLY A 590 25.17 -17.67 -19.47
C GLY A 590 25.20 -18.19 -18.03
N SER A 591 25.58 -17.35 -17.07
CA SER A 591 25.74 -17.80 -15.67
C SER A 591 24.41 -18.04 -14.95
N VAL A 592 23.61 -16.98 -14.79
CA VAL A 592 22.33 -17.01 -14.05
C VAL A 592 21.22 -17.28 -15.07
N GLY A 593 20.35 -18.25 -14.81
CA GLY A 593 19.35 -18.75 -15.76
C GLY A 593 19.96 -19.58 -16.89
N GLY A 594 21.14 -20.18 -16.66
CA GLY A 594 21.93 -20.87 -17.68
C GLY A 594 22.73 -22.04 -17.12
N GLU A 595 24.06 -21.99 -17.23
CA GLU A 595 24.96 -23.06 -16.81
C GLU A 595 24.76 -23.50 -15.34
N TRP A 596 24.48 -22.58 -14.41
CA TRP A 596 24.24 -22.96 -13.01
C TRP A 596 22.89 -23.69 -12.89
N MET A 597 21.78 -23.05 -13.26
CA MET A 597 20.46 -23.69 -13.36
C MET A 597 20.45 -25.13 -13.94
N VAL A 598 21.25 -25.43 -14.98
CA VAL A 598 21.38 -26.79 -15.52
C VAL A 598 22.08 -27.76 -14.56
N ILE A 599 23.19 -27.33 -13.95
CA ILE A 599 23.91 -28.12 -12.93
C ILE A 599 23.03 -28.30 -11.68
N ASP A 600 22.31 -27.27 -11.27
CA ASP A 600 21.40 -27.30 -10.12
C ASP A 600 20.34 -28.38 -10.31
N LEU A 601 19.62 -28.36 -11.42
CA LEU A 601 18.54 -29.29 -11.75
C LEU A 601 19.07 -30.72 -11.85
N THR A 602 20.05 -30.96 -12.72
CA THR A 602 20.59 -32.30 -13.00
C THR A 602 21.22 -32.94 -11.77
N ARG A 603 22.01 -32.19 -10.98
CA ARG A 603 22.64 -32.72 -9.76
C ARG A 603 21.66 -32.84 -8.59
N SER A 604 20.53 -32.11 -8.62
CA SER A 604 19.40 -32.30 -7.70
C SER A 604 18.51 -33.51 -8.04
N GLY A 605 18.56 -34.03 -9.27
CA GLY A 605 17.74 -35.15 -9.75
C GLY A 605 16.50 -34.75 -10.56
N TYR A 606 16.48 -33.54 -11.14
CA TYR A 606 15.57 -33.15 -12.22
C TYR A 606 16.27 -33.36 -13.57
N ASP A 607 15.50 -33.56 -14.64
CA ASP A 607 16.06 -33.63 -15.98
C ASP A 607 16.62 -32.27 -16.45
N CYS A 608 17.55 -32.30 -17.40
CA CYS A 608 18.00 -31.10 -18.10
C CYS A 608 16.86 -30.57 -19.01
N PRO A 609 16.42 -29.29 -18.88
CA PRO A 609 15.30 -28.79 -19.68
C PRO A 609 15.54 -28.85 -21.19
N GLU A 610 14.47 -29.20 -21.92
CA GLU A 610 14.48 -29.33 -23.38
C GLU A 610 14.97 -28.03 -24.08
N GLY A 611 15.83 -28.19 -25.09
CA GLY A 611 16.39 -27.08 -25.87
C GLY A 611 17.70 -26.48 -25.32
N TYR A 612 18.19 -26.89 -24.15
CA TYR A 612 19.46 -26.35 -23.64
C TYR A 612 20.66 -26.76 -24.51
N TYR A 613 20.72 -28.00 -25.00
CA TYR A 613 21.82 -28.45 -25.87
C TYR A 613 21.85 -27.66 -27.18
N GLU A 614 20.68 -27.39 -27.77
CA GLU A 614 20.50 -26.56 -28.96
C GLU A 614 21.01 -25.13 -28.72
N ASN A 615 20.65 -24.52 -27.60
CA ASN A 615 21.16 -23.20 -27.19
C ASN A 615 22.69 -23.20 -27.06
N VAL A 616 23.28 -24.30 -26.56
CA VAL A 616 24.75 -24.47 -26.49
C VAL A 616 25.37 -24.60 -27.88
N VAL A 617 24.80 -25.39 -28.79
CA VAL A 617 25.30 -25.53 -30.18
C VAL A 617 25.25 -24.19 -30.93
N ASP A 618 24.16 -23.43 -30.82
CA ASP A 618 24.05 -22.10 -31.43
C ASP A 618 25.10 -21.14 -30.83
N TYR A 619 25.26 -21.12 -29.51
CA TYR A 619 26.26 -20.27 -28.85
C TYR A 619 27.70 -20.63 -29.21
N VAL A 620 28.03 -21.92 -29.30
CA VAL A 620 29.33 -22.44 -29.76
C VAL A 620 29.59 -21.93 -31.17
N ASN A 621 28.69 -22.17 -32.11
CA ASN A 621 28.81 -21.74 -33.51
C ASN A 621 28.93 -20.22 -33.68
N GLU A 622 28.29 -19.41 -32.82
CA GLU A 622 28.40 -17.95 -32.88
C GLU A 622 29.70 -17.38 -32.26
N ASN A 623 30.28 -18.02 -31.24
CA ASN A 623 31.29 -17.40 -30.37
C ASN A 623 32.66 -18.10 -30.34
N ILE A 624 32.76 -19.36 -30.78
CA ILE A 624 34.01 -20.11 -30.75
C ILE A 624 35.01 -19.58 -31.80
N ASN A 625 36.29 -19.87 -31.60
CA ASN A 625 37.37 -19.47 -32.50
C ASN A 625 38.31 -20.64 -32.82
N ASP A 626 39.27 -20.43 -33.72
CA ASP A 626 40.31 -21.37 -34.19
C ASP A 626 41.16 -22.07 -33.10
N LYS A 627 40.91 -21.81 -31.81
CA LYS A 627 41.52 -22.47 -30.64
C LYS A 627 40.51 -23.11 -29.69
N GLU A 628 39.27 -23.32 -30.14
CA GLU A 628 38.14 -23.84 -29.36
C GLU A 628 37.76 -22.98 -28.13
N GLN A 629 38.04 -21.67 -28.17
CA GLN A 629 37.78 -20.75 -27.05
C GLN A 629 36.51 -19.92 -27.28
N LEU A 630 35.49 -20.12 -26.45
CA LEU A 630 34.20 -19.41 -26.52
C LEU A 630 34.27 -17.91 -26.25
N HIS A 631 35.32 -17.43 -25.57
CA HIS A 631 35.51 -16.00 -25.36
C HIS A 631 36.98 -15.61 -25.27
N ARG A 632 37.40 -14.57 -26.01
CA ARG A 632 38.80 -14.09 -26.14
C ARG A 632 39.59 -13.87 -24.83
N ALA A 633 38.93 -13.79 -23.69
CA ALA A 633 39.53 -13.55 -22.38
C ALA A 633 38.84 -14.24 -21.18
N LYS A 634 37.92 -15.19 -21.40
CA LYS A 634 37.21 -15.87 -20.29
C LYS A 634 37.24 -17.40 -20.46
N SER A 635 38.22 -18.07 -19.84
CA SER A 635 38.23 -19.55 -19.80
C SER A 635 37.08 -20.13 -18.98
N THR A 636 36.48 -19.34 -18.09
CA THR A 636 35.25 -19.71 -17.37
C THR A 636 34.06 -19.98 -18.27
N ASP A 637 34.05 -19.52 -19.52
CA ASP A 637 32.88 -19.71 -20.40
C ASP A 637 32.90 -21.13 -21.00
N ASN A 638 34.05 -21.58 -21.54
CA ASN A 638 34.28 -23.01 -21.82
C ASN A 638 34.03 -23.88 -20.59
N SER A 639 34.60 -23.51 -19.43
CA SER A 639 34.58 -24.34 -18.22
C SER A 639 33.16 -24.61 -17.71
N ARG A 640 32.28 -23.58 -17.72
CA ARG A 640 30.91 -23.70 -17.24
C ARG A 640 30.03 -24.47 -18.22
N VAL A 641 30.19 -24.25 -19.54
CA VAL A 641 29.47 -25.03 -20.56
C VAL A 641 29.86 -26.51 -20.51
N ILE A 642 31.15 -26.82 -20.30
CA ILE A 642 31.62 -28.20 -20.06
C ILE A 642 30.90 -28.80 -18.85
N LEU A 643 30.84 -28.08 -17.72
CA LEU A 643 30.19 -28.58 -16.50
C LEU A 643 28.68 -28.78 -16.66
N ALA A 644 27.99 -27.86 -17.33
CA ALA A 644 26.56 -27.98 -17.61
C ALA A 644 26.25 -29.18 -18.53
N LEU A 645 26.96 -29.31 -19.66
CA LEU A 645 26.82 -30.45 -20.56
C LEU A 645 27.15 -31.78 -19.88
N THR A 646 28.26 -31.84 -19.12
CA THR A 646 28.66 -33.03 -18.36
C THR A 646 27.59 -33.41 -17.32
N SER A 647 27.05 -32.43 -16.59
CA SER A 647 25.99 -32.66 -15.59
C SER A 647 24.70 -33.19 -16.22
N ALA A 648 24.43 -32.81 -17.46
CA ALA A 648 23.31 -33.25 -18.28
C ALA A 648 23.61 -34.52 -19.11
N GLY A 649 24.76 -35.17 -18.96
CA GLY A 649 25.09 -36.42 -19.66
C GLY A 649 25.47 -36.28 -21.15
N TYR A 650 25.93 -35.10 -21.59
CA TYR A 650 26.37 -34.86 -22.97
C TYR A 650 27.90 -34.86 -23.12
N ASP A 651 28.40 -35.45 -24.21
CA ASP A 651 29.81 -35.38 -24.58
C ASP A 651 30.22 -33.93 -24.92
N VAL A 652 31.32 -33.49 -24.31
CA VAL A 652 31.93 -32.16 -24.49
C VAL A 652 33.08 -32.19 -25.50
N THR A 653 33.40 -33.36 -26.07
CA THR A 653 34.50 -33.57 -27.01
C THR A 653 34.10 -33.45 -28.48
N ASP A 654 32.80 -33.54 -28.79
CA ASP A 654 32.19 -33.29 -30.11
C ASP A 654 30.83 -32.59 -29.98
N VAL A 655 30.85 -31.25 -29.81
CA VAL A 655 29.66 -30.39 -29.79
C VAL A 655 29.55 -29.71 -31.17
N ASP A 656 28.80 -30.32 -32.08
CA ASP A 656 28.68 -29.91 -33.49
C ASP A 656 30.05 -29.77 -34.20
N GLY A 657 30.95 -30.75 -33.97
CA GLY A 657 32.32 -30.76 -34.47
C GLY A 657 33.36 -30.08 -33.58
N HIS A 658 32.96 -29.42 -32.49
CA HIS A 658 33.85 -28.65 -31.61
C HIS A 658 34.20 -29.37 -30.31
N ASN A 659 35.50 -29.39 -29.98
CA ASN A 659 36.02 -30.01 -28.75
C ASN A 659 36.22 -28.95 -27.65
N LEU A 660 35.28 -28.83 -26.72
CA LEU A 660 35.28 -27.72 -25.75
C LEU A 660 36.44 -27.79 -24.74
N LEU A 661 36.94 -29.00 -24.45
CA LEU A 661 38.12 -29.23 -23.61
C LEU A 661 39.38 -28.56 -24.18
N MET A 662 39.54 -28.56 -25.51
CA MET A 662 40.69 -27.99 -26.21
C MET A 662 40.85 -26.49 -25.89
N GLY A 663 39.76 -25.75 -25.69
CA GLY A 663 39.80 -24.32 -25.34
C GLY A 663 40.54 -24.01 -24.04
N LEU A 664 40.59 -24.97 -23.11
CA LEU A 664 41.22 -24.83 -21.78
C LEU A 664 42.71 -25.22 -21.76
N THR A 665 43.29 -25.64 -22.89
CA THR A 665 44.64 -26.24 -22.97
C THR A 665 45.82 -25.27 -22.91
N ASP A 666 45.61 -23.95 -22.82
CA ASP A 666 46.69 -22.94 -22.70
C ASP A 666 46.63 -22.22 -21.35
N MET A 667 47.61 -22.46 -20.47
CA MET A 667 47.76 -21.74 -19.20
C MET A 667 47.80 -20.22 -19.38
N THR A 668 48.32 -19.72 -20.51
CA THR A 668 48.37 -18.28 -20.83
C THR A 668 46.98 -17.71 -21.08
N TYR A 669 46.03 -18.55 -21.52
CA TYR A 669 44.61 -18.22 -21.61
C TYR A 669 43.92 -18.32 -20.26
N LEU A 670 44.10 -19.43 -19.52
CA LEU A 670 43.50 -19.63 -18.20
C LEU A 670 43.83 -18.47 -17.23
N LYS A 671 45.12 -18.10 -17.14
CA LYS A 671 45.63 -17.03 -16.27
C LYS A 671 45.08 -15.62 -16.57
N LYS A 672 44.29 -15.40 -17.65
CA LYS A 672 43.69 -14.09 -17.99
C LYS A 672 42.68 -13.59 -16.96
N GLN A 673 41.98 -14.50 -16.26
CA GLN A 673 41.03 -14.17 -15.18
C GLN A 673 41.67 -14.29 -13.79
N GLY A 674 43.00 -14.18 -13.69
CA GLY A 674 43.73 -14.45 -12.45
C GLY A 674 43.60 -15.92 -12.05
N ILE A 675 43.25 -16.19 -10.80
CA ILE A 675 43.08 -17.54 -10.25
C ILE A 675 41.74 -18.21 -10.64
N ASN A 676 40.72 -17.42 -10.99
CA ASN A 676 39.37 -17.90 -11.30
C ASN A 676 39.35 -18.81 -12.56
N GLY A 677 40.12 -18.46 -13.58
CA GLY A 677 40.24 -19.25 -14.81
C GLY A 677 40.86 -20.65 -14.58
N PRO A 678 42.01 -20.76 -13.88
CA PRO A 678 42.60 -22.03 -13.47
C PRO A 678 41.72 -22.87 -12.53
N ILE A 679 41.00 -22.26 -11.58
CA ILE A 679 40.06 -22.97 -10.68
C ILE A 679 38.98 -23.68 -11.49
N TRP A 680 38.22 -22.95 -12.31
CA TRP A 680 37.14 -23.55 -13.09
C TRP A 680 37.64 -24.53 -14.16
N ALA A 681 38.82 -24.31 -14.72
CA ALA A 681 39.42 -25.28 -15.65
C ALA A 681 39.78 -26.59 -14.97
N LEU A 682 40.25 -26.58 -13.71
CA LEU A 682 40.52 -27.80 -12.95
C LEU A 682 39.21 -28.55 -12.67
N ILE A 683 38.19 -27.84 -12.17
CA ILE A 683 36.86 -28.40 -11.90
C ILE A 683 36.25 -29.01 -13.18
N ALA A 684 36.34 -28.31 -14.32
CA ALA A 684 35.83 -28.78 -15.60
C ALA A 684 36.60 -30.00 -16.18
N PHE A 685 37.92 -30.10 -15.95
CA PHE A 685 38.67 -31.30 -16.36
C PHE A 685 38.43 -32.48 -15.41
N ASP A 686 38.27 -32.24 -14.11
CA ASP A 686 38.13 -33.30 -13.12
C ASP A 686 36.69 -33.81 -12.97
N SER A 687 35.68 -33.06 -13.43
CA SER A 687 34.27 -33.40 -13.23
C SER A 687 33.86 -34.78 -13.73
N HIS A 688 34.34 -35.20 -14.90
CA HIS A 688 34.22 -36.59 -15.38
C HIS A 688 35.61 -37.19 -15.67
N GLY A 689 36.63 -36.75 -14.93
CA GLY A 689 38.01 -37.26 -15.06
C GLY A 689 38.65 -37.09 -16.44
N TYR A 690 38.18 -36.13 -17.24
CA TYR A 690 38.58 -35.91 -18.64
C TYR A 690 40.11 -35.83 -18.82
N GLU A 691 40.61 -36.44 -19.90
CA GLU A 691 42.00 -36.28 -20.33
C GLU A 691 42.22 -34.90 -20.96
N ILE A 692 43.29 -34.22 -20.56
CA ILE A 692 43.60 -32.87 -21.07
C ILE A 692 44.20 -32.98 -22.48
N PRO A 693 43.57 -32.41 -23.53
CA PRO A 693 44.10 -32.54 -24.89
C PRO A 693 45.48 -31.91 -25.06
N VAL A 694 46.32 -32.55 -25.89
CA VAL A 694 47.64 -32.03 -26.26
C VAL A 694 47.50 -31.03 -27.40
N ASN A 695 47.69 -29.75 -27.09
CA ASN A 695 47.57 -28.64 -28.02
C ASN A 695 48.96 -28.13 -28.43
N ALA A 696 49.36 -28.39 -29.67
CA ALA A 696 50.65 -27.95 -30.22
C ALA A 696 50.73 -26.41 -30.41
N ASP A 697 49.60 -25.72 -30.47
CA ASP A 697 49.46 -24.28 -30.68
C ASP A 697 49.12 -23.52 -29.38
N ALA A 698 49.17 -24.18 -28.22
CA ALA A 698 49.09 -23.54 -26.91
C ALA A 698 50.40 -22.79 -26.57
N THR A 699 50.27 -21.55 -26.08
CA THR A 699 51.41 -20.72 -25.66
C THR A 699 52.16 -21.34 -24.48
N GLU A 700 51.41 -21.89 -23.53
CA GLU A 700 51.91 -22.72 -22.44
C GLU A 700 50.90 -23.86 -22.18
N GLN A 701 51.13 -25.06 -22.74
CA GLN A 701 50.27 -26.24 -22.52
C GLN A 701 49.88 -26.41 -21.04
N ALA A 702 48.59 -26.50 -20.77
CA ALA A 702 48.02 -26.77 -19.46
C ALA A 702 48.13 -28.26 -19.10
N THR A 703 48.33 -28.53 -17.81
CA THR A 703 48.28 -29.86 -17.19
C THR A 703 47.73 -29.70 -15.77
N ARG A 704 47.19 -30.76 -15.17
CA ARG A 704 46.65 -30.74 -13.79
C ARG A 704 47.68 -30.17 -12.80
N GLU A 705 48.94 -30.60 -12.89
CA GLU A 705 50.02 -30.15 -12.02
C GLU A 705 50.32 -28.65 -12.17
N LYS A 706 50.27 -28.10 -13.39
CA LYS A 706 50.47 -26.66 -13.62
C LYS A 706 49.30 -25.81 -13.13
N ILE A 707 48.09 -26.31 -13.26
CA ILE A 707 46.87 -25.65 -12.80
C ILE A 707 46.89 -25.59 -11.26
N ILE A 708 47.07 -26.75 -10.61
CA ILE A 708 47.24 -26.88 -9.16
C ILE A 708 48.37 -25.99 -8.65
N ALA A 709 49.57 -26.06 -9.25
CA ALA A 709 50.72 -25.27 -8.82
C ALA A 709 50.46 -23.76 -8.90
N TYR A 710 49.71 -23.28 -9.91
CA TYR A 710 49.33 -21.88 -9.99
C TYR A 710 48.28 -21.48 -8.94
N ILE A 711 47.31 -22.34 -8.63
CA ILE A 711 46.34 -22.08 -7.54
C ILE A 711 47.07 -21.99 -6.19
N LEU A 712 47.99 -22.92 -5.92
CA LEU A 712 48.83 -22.90 -4.71
C LEU A 712 49.75 -21.66 -4.64
N GLU A 713 50.29 -21.20 -5.77
CA GLU A 713 51.10 -19.95 -5.86
C GLU A 713 50.32 -18.69 -5.45
N LYS A 714 48.99 -18.74 -5.42
CA LYS A 714 48.11 -17.60 -5.07
C LYS A 714 47.53 -17.65 -3.65
N GLN A 715 47.87 -18.66 -2.84
CA GLN A 715 47.45 -18.67 -1.44
C GLN A 715 48.10 -17.52 -0.68
N PHE A 716 47.31 -16.79 0.12
CA PHE A 716 47.80 -15.68 0.95
C PHE A 716 48.36 -16.15 2.30
N GLU A 717 48.98 -15.23 3.05
CA GLU A 717 49.57 -15.52 4.37
C GLU A 717 48.50 -15.88 5.43
N ASP A 718 47.26 -15.42 5.26
CA ASP A 718 46.09 -15.79 6.08
C ASP A 718 45.49 -17.17 5.70
N GLY A 719 46.03 -17.83 4.68
CA GLY A 719 45.69 -19.23 4.34
C GLY A 719 44.57 -19.41 3.32
N GLY A 720 43.88 -18.35 2.89
CA GLY A 720 42.86 -18.43 1.84
C GLY A 720 43.31 -17.82 0.51
N TRP A 721 42.32 -17.47 -0.33
CA TRP A 721 42.49 -16.90 -1.66
C TRP A 721 41.49 -15.75 -1.89
N ALA A 722 41.77 -14.90 -2.88
CA ALA A 722 40.80 -13.93 -3.39
C ALA A 722 41.01 -13.65 -4.88
N LEU A 723 40.00 -13.10 -5.55
CA LEU A 723 40.06 -12.70 -6.96
C LEU A 723 41.03 -11.52 -7.17
N SER A 724 41.14 -10.65 -6.17
CA SER A 724 42.08 -9.52 -6.12
C SER A 724 42.39 -9.13 -4.67
N GLY A 725 43.35 -8.24 -4.45
CA GLY A 725 43.73 -7.80 -3.11
C GLY A 725 44.82 -8.67 -2.45
N LYS A 726 44.72 -8.84 -1.13
CA LYS A 726 45.70 -9.55 -0.26
C LYS A 726 45.10 -10.21 0.99
N VAL A 727 43.79 -10.16 1.14
CA VAL A 727 43.04 -10.74 2.26
C VAL A 727 42.15 -11.80 1.65
N ALA A 728 42.07 -12.97 2.28
CA ALA A 728 41.24 -14.06 1.78
C ALA A 728 39.75 -13.72 1.82
N ASP A 729 39.07 -14.22 0.80
CA ASP A 729 37.67 -13.99 0.47
C ASP A 729 36.92 -15.34 0.55
N PRO A 730 35.74 -15.44 1.19
CA PRO A 730 35.05 -16.72 1.36
C PRO A 730 34.73 -17.42 0.04
N ASP A 731 34.21 -16.69 -0.95
CA ASP A 731 33.81 -17.24 -2.26
C ASP A 731 35.00 -17.92 -2.93
N MET A 732 36.05 -17.14 -3.17
CA MET A 732 37.24 -17.60 -3.89
C MET A 732 38.07 -18.60 -3.09
N THR A 733 37.97 -18.60 -1.76
CA THR A 733 38.58 -19.63 -0.90
C THR A 733 37.80 -20.94 -0.98
N GLY A 734 36.46 -20.89 -0.96
CA GLY A 734 35.59 -22.04 -1.19
C GLY A 734 35.83 -22.66 -2.57
N MET A 735 35.74 -21.86 -3.63
CA MET A 735 36.00 -22.30 -5.02
C MET A 735 37.40 -22.91 -5.20
N ALA A 736 38.43 -22.34 -4.56
CA ALA A 736 39.78 -22.90 -4.58
C ALA A 736 39.83 -24.27 -3.89
N ILE A 737 39.20 -24.44 -2.72
CA ILE A 737 39.08 -25.74 -2.05
C ILE A 737 38.34 -26.75 -2.94
N GLN A 738 37.21 -26.39 -3.54
CA GLN A 738 36.42 -27.27 -4.42
C GLN A 738 37.29 -27.83 -5.56
N SER A 739 38.07 -26.98 -6.23
CA SER A 739 38.99 -27.39 -7.30
C SER A 739 40.15 -28.29 -6.85
N LEU A 740 40.52 -28.22 -5.56
CA LEU A 740 41.67 -28.92 -5.00
C LEU A 740 41.29 -30.16 -4.17
N ALA A 741 40.02 -30.31 -3.78
CA ALA A 741 39.52 -31.40 -2.94
C ALA A 741 39.85 -32.82 -3.47
N PRO A 742 39.76 -33.13 -4.79
CA PRO A 742 40.16 -34.44 -5.33
C PRO A 742 41.63 -34.81 -5.06
N TYR A 743 42.47 -33.82 -4.76
CA TYR A 743 43.91 -33.99 -4.50
C TYR A 743 44.27 -33.94 -3.00
N TYR A 744 43.30 -33.78 -2.09
CA TYR A 744 43.54 -33.62 -0.65
C TYR A 744 44.26 -34.82 -0.02
N GLU A 745 43.86 -36.04 -0.32
CA GLU A 745 44.50 -37.27 0.21
C GLU A 745 45.76 -37.68 -0.57
N THR A 746 46.00 -37.14 -1.76
CA THR A 746 47.06 -37.60 -2.68
C THR A 746 48.23 -36.64 -2.84
N ASN A 747 48.03 -35.34 -2.60
CA ASN A 747 49.05 -34.30 -2.73
C ASN A 747 49.25 -33.54 -1.41
N THR A 748 50.43 -33.71 -0.80
CA THR A 748 50.78 -33.11 0.50
C THR A 748 50.84 -31.59 0.49
N GLU A 749 51.13 -30.95 -0.64
CA GLU A 749 51.15 -29.48 -0.75
C GLU A 749 49.72 -28.93 -0.85
N VAL A 750 48.85 -29.62 -1.59
CA VAL A 750 47.40 -29.32 -1.63
C VAL A 750 46.76 -29.49 -0.27
N LYS A 751 47.03 -30.61 0.42
CA LYS A 751 46.56 -30.83 1.79
C LYS A 751 46.99 -29.70 2.74
N ALA A 752 48.28 -29.34 2.72
CA ALA A 752 48.81 -28.26 3.55
C ALA A 752 48.26 -26.86 3.20
N ALA A 753 47.73 -26.67 1.98
CA ALA A 753 47.02 -25.45 1.61
C ALA A 753 45.57 -25.48 2.11
N ILE A 754 44.81 -26.56 1.84
CA ILE A 754 43.42 -26.72 2.28
C ILE A 754 43.30 -26.71 3.80
N ASP A 755 44.22 -27.37 4.53
CA ASP A 755 44.22 -27.38 5.99
C ASP A 755 44.34 -25.97 6.61
N LYS A 756 45.01 -25.02 5.93
CA LYS A 756 44.99 -23.58 6.32
C LYS A 756 43.71 -22.89 5.89
N ALA A 757 43.22 -23.16 4.68
CA ALA A 757 42.04 -22.50 4.13
C ALA A 757 40.78 -22.81 4.97
N ILE A 758 40.69 -24.02 5.52
CA ILE A 758 39.65 -24.42 6.48
C ILE A 758 39.76 -23.65 7.81
N ILE A 759 40.97 -23.34 8.29
CA ILE A 759 41.17 -22.46 9.45
C ILE A 759 40.74 -21.03 9.08
N CYS A 760 41.19 -20.53 7.93
CA CYS A 760 40.86 -19.19 7.42
C CYS A 760 39.35 -18.95 7.30
N LEU A 761 38.60 -19.93 6.78
CA LEU A 761 37.13 -19.87 6.72
C LEU A 761 36.51 -19.96 8.12
N SER A 762 36.98 -20.86 8.98
CA SER A 762 36.49 -20.97 10.37
C SER A 762 36.73 -19.69 11.20
N GLU A 763 37.79 -18.94 10.91
CA GLU A 763 38.08 -17.63 11.50
C GLU A 763 37.31 -16.46 10.85
N LYS A 764 36.69 -16.66 9.67
CA LYS A 764 35.92 -15.66 8.92
C LYS A 764 34.40 -15.80 9.00
N GLN A 765 33.91 -16.95 9.48
CA GLN A 765 32.48 -17.16 9.70
C GLN A 765 31.97 -16.21 10.78
N TYR A 766 30.90 -15.48 10.46
CA TYR A 766 30.25 -14.53 11.37
C TYR A 766 29.54 -15.24 12.53
N ASP A 767 29.31 -14.53 13.63
CA ASP A 767 28.69 -15.07 14.86
C ASP A 767 27.28 -15.68 14.68
N ASN A 768 26.69 -15.52 13.50
CA ASN A 768 25.40 -16.06 13.08
C ASN A 768 25.50 -17.27 12.12
N GLY A 769 26.68 -17.89 12.01
CA GLY A 769 26.95 -19.01 11.09
C GLY A 769 27.20 -18.58 9.64
N GLY A 770 26.89 -17.35 9.27
CA GLY A 770 26.98 -16.85 7.90
C GLY A 770 28.39 -16.57 7.40
N PHE A 771 28.51 -16.42 6.09
CA PHE A 771 29.68 -15.92 5.37
C PHE A 771 29.31 -14.74 4.48
N GLY A 772 30.30 -13.94 4.11
CA GLY A 772 30.11 -12.77 3.24
C GLY A 772 31.35 -11.89 3.17
N SER A 773 31.17 -10.67 2.68
CA SER A 773 32.26 -9.72 2.40
C SER A 773 32.10 -8.42 3.19
N ILE A 774 32.66 -7.30 2.70
CA ILE A 774 32.56 -5.99 3.34
C ILE A 774 31.14 -5.41 3.30
N ASP A 775 30.30 -5.91 2.40
CA ASP A 775 28.89 -5.51 2.24
C ASP A 775 27.92 -6.34 3.12
N GLY A 776 28.45 -7.22 4.00
CA GLY A 776 27.69 -8.08 4.91
C GLY A 776 27.64 -9.56 4.51
N ILE A 777 26.82 -10.34 5.21
CA ILE A 777 26.57 -11.77 4.90
C ILE A 777 25.69 -11.92 3.66
N CYS A 778 25.98 -12.94 2.83
CA CYS A 778 25.20 -13.28 1.65
C CYS A 778 25.03 -14.79 1.44
N SER A 779 23.98 -15.17 0.72
CA SER A 779 23.66 -16.57 0.43
C SER A 779 24.78 -17.24 -0.38
N GLU A 780 25.33 -16.53 -1.37
CA GLU A 780 26.37 -17.02 -2.27
C GLU A 780 27.67 -17.41 -1.54
N SER A 781 28.12 -16.62 -0.54
CA SER A 781 29.31 -16.98 0.24
C SER A 781 29.09 -18.19 1.14
N CYS A 782 27.88 -18.36 1.68
CA CYS A 782 27.53 -19.57 2.43
C CYS A 782 27.53 -20.80 1.50
N ALA A 783 26.96 -20.65 0.29
CA ALA A 783 26.94 -21.70 -0.73
C ALA A 783 28.35 -22.16 -1.14
N GLN A 784 29.28 -21.25 -1.41
CA GLN A 784 30.66 -21.60 -1.79
C GLN A 784 31.39 -22.38 -0.68
N VAL A 785 31.13 -22.05 0.59
CA VAL A 785 31.70 -22.78 1.73
C VAL A 785 31.05 -24.15 1.91
N ILE A 786 29.73 -24.26 1.79
CA ILE A 786 29.01 -25.54 1.86
C ILE A 786 29.55 -26.54 0.82
N VAL A 787 29.64 -26.14 -0.45
CA VAL A 787 30.16 -27.01 -1.53
C VAL A 787 31.63 -27.37 -1.31
N ALA A 788 32.44 -26.47 -0.73
CA ALA A 788 33.83 -26.75 -0.39
C ALA A 788 33.98 -27.78 0.75
N LEU A 789 33.08 -27.76 1.74
CA LEU A 789 33.10 -28.68 2.87
C LEU A 789 32.63 -30.08 2.47
N THR A 790 31.51 -30.18 1.75
CA THR A 790 30.97 -31.47 1.28
C THR A 790 31.92 -32.16 0.30
N ALA A 791 32.62 -31.41 -0.56
CA ALA A 791 33.67 -31.93 -1.45
C ALA A 791 34.88 -32.51 -0.70
N LEU A 792 35.13 -32.09 0.54
CA LEU A 792 36.14 -32.67 1.44
C LEU A 792 35.58 -33.79 2.34
N GLY A 793 34.29 -34.15 2.21
CA GLY A 793 33.61 -35.07 3.11
C GLY A 793 33.40 -34.51 4.52
N ILE A 794 33.47 -33.19 4.70
CA ILE A 794 33.15 -32.51 5.96
C ILE A 794 31.66 -32.18 5.95
N ASN A 795 30.94 -32.53 7.02
CA ASN A 795 29.54 -32.14 7.16
C ASN A 795 29.46 -30.63 7.54
N PRO A 796 28.92 -29.75 6.68
CA PRO A 796 28.81 -28.32 6.98
C PRO A 796 27.84 -27.99 8.12
N GLU A 797 26.91 -28.90 8.42
CA GLU A 797 25.90 -28.74 9.47
C GLU A 797 26.49 -29.06 10.87
N THR A 798 27.26 -30.15 10.98
CA THR A 798 27.68 -30.70 12.30
C THR A 798 29.17 -30.56 12.62
N ASP A 799 29.99 -29.99 11.74
CA ASP A 799 31.40 -29.73 12.06
C ASP A 799 31.55 -28.48 12.95
N PRO A 800 32.09 -28.58 14.18
CA PRO A 800 32.15 -27.48 15.14
C PRO A 800 33.14 -26.35 14.76
N ARG A 801 33.83 -26.46 13.62
CA ARG A 801 34.58 -25.33 13.02
C ARG A 801 33.67 -24.41 12.21
N PHE A 802 32.50 -24.88 11.80
CA PHE A 802 31.55 -24.22 10.90
C PHE A 802 30.18 -23.99 11.55
N ALA A 803 30.14 -23.97 12.88
CA ALA A 803 28.99 -23.50 13.66
C ALA A 803 29.42 -22.40 14.64
N LYS A 804 28.68 -21.28 14.66
CA LYS A 804 28.88 -20.16 15.61
C LYS A 804 27.62 -19.97 16.43
N ASN A 805 27.78 -19.86 17.75
CA ASN A 805 26.68 -19.68 18.71
C ASN A 805 25.52 -20.70 18.61
N GLY A 806 25.79 -21.88 18.02
CA GLY A 806 24.82 -22.95 17.77
C GLY A 806 24.25 -23.00 16.35
N VAL A 807 24.60 -22.04 15.48
CA VAL A 807 24.11 -21.90 14.11
C VAL A 807 25.17 -22.35 13.10
N SER A 808 24.82 -23.26 12.20
CA SER A 808 25.66 -23.79 11.13
C SER A 808 25.75 -22.85 9.91
N VAL A 809 26.60 -23.18 8.93
CA VAL A 809 26.60 -22.47 7.63
C VAL A 809 25.40 -22.85 6.75
N VAL A 810 24.78 -24.02 6.96
CA VAL A 810 23.55 -24.44 6.25
C VAL A 810 22.36 -23.67 6.80
N ASP A 811 22.19 -23.64 8.13
CA ASP A 811 21.20 -22.82 8.84
C ASP A 811 21.25 -21.37 8.34
N ALA A 812 22.45 -20.79 8.34
CA ALA A 812 22.68 -19.41 7.96
C ALA A 812 22.38 -19.15 6.48
N MET A 813 22.59 -20.11 5.59
CA MET A 813 22.19 -19.99 4.18
C MET A 813 20.66 -20.11 4.02
N CYS A 814 20.01 -21.00 4.76
CA CYS A 814 18.55 -21.20 4.68
C CYS A 814 17.74 -20.00 5.21
N LEU A 815 18.33 -19.11 6.03
CA LEU A 815 17.77 -17.78 6.35
C LEU A 815 17.54 -16.86 5.13
N PHE A 816 18.22 -17.12 4.01
CA PHE A 816 18.04 -16.36 2.77
C PHE A 816 16.92 -16.91 1.88
N ALA A 817 16.25 -18.02 2.27
CA ALA A 817 15.15 -18.59 1.50
C ALA A 817 13.90 -17.69 1.56
N VAL A 818 13.25 -17.50 0.41
CA VAL A 818 12.10 -16.61 0.20
C VAL A 818 10.84 -17.42 -0.09
N GLU A 819 9.71 -17.02 0.52
CA GLU A 819 8.41 -17.63 0.26
C GLU A 819 8.10 -17.66 -1.26
N GLY A 820 7.82 -18.86 -1.78
CA GLY A 820 7.71 -19.13 -3.22
C GLY A 820 8.88 -19.90 -3.83
N GLY A 821 9.97 -20.12 -3.09
CA GLY A 821 11.06 -21.04 -3.47
C GLY A 821 12.31 -20.40 -4.08
N GLY A 822 12.48 -19.08 -4.00
CA GLY A 822 13.75 -18.44 -4.36
C GLY A 822 14.68 -18.24 -3.15
N PHE A 823 15.89 -17.73 -3.39
CA PHE A 823 16.75 -17.17 -2.35
C PHE A 823 17.04 -15.70 -2.60
N ALA A 824 17.23 -14.95 -1.52
CA ALA A 824 17.69 -13.57 -1.50
C ALA A 824 19.23 -13.51 -1.49
N HIS A 825 19.81 -12.45 -2.06
CA HIS A 825 21.26 -12.21 -1.96
C HIS A 825 21.67 -11.77 -0.55
N ILE A 826 20.88 -10.86 0.04
CA ILE A 826 21.05 -10.31 1.39
C ILE A 826 19.71 -10.37 2.15
N PRO A 827 19.72 -10.31 3.51
CA PRO A 827 18.52 -10.14 4.33
C PRO A 827 17.45 -9.20 3.75
N ASP A 828 16.21 -9.68 3.73
CA ASP A 828 14.99 -8.99 3.27
C ASP A 828 14.99 -8.50 1.81
N ALA A 829 15.94 -8.93 0.99
CA ALA A 829 15.85 -8.74 -0.46
C ALA A 829 14.84 -9.72 -1.09
N GLY A 830 14.29 -9.34 -2.25
CA GLY A 830 13.50 -10.27 -3.07
C GLY A 830 14.38 -11.36 -3.70
N ILE A 831 13.72 -12.35 -4.31
CA ILE A 831 14.37 -13.45 -5.04
C ILE A 831 15.41 -12.91 -6.02
N ASN A 832 16.64 -13.40 -5.89
CA ASN A 832 17.76 -13.13 -6.79
C ASN A 832 18.18 -14.45 -7.45
N GLY A 833 18.22 -14.50 -8.78
CA GLY A 833 18.58 -15.72 -9.51
C GLY A 833 19.96 -16.27 -9.14
N MET A 834 20.97 -15.41 -8.94
CA MET A 834 22.31 -15.87 -8.56
C MET A 834 22.33 -16.51 -7.17
N ALA A 835 21.66 -15.89 -6.19
CA ALA A 835 21.53 -16.45 -4.85
C ALA A 835 20.72 -17.75 -4.86
N THR A 836 19.67 -17.82 -5.69
CA THR A 836 18.78 -18.99 -5.81
C THR A 836 19.51 -20.19 -6.41
N GLU A 837 20.23 -19.99 -7.52
CA GLU A 837 20.97 -21.06 -8.20
C GLU A 837 22.15 -21.53 -7.31
N GLN A 838 22.94 -20.62 -6.73
CA GLN A 838 24.04 -21.00 -5.84
C GLN A 838 23.57 -21.70 -4.55
N ALA A 839 22.48 -21.24 -3.94
CA ALA A 839 21.92 -21.92 -2.77
C ALA A 839 21.34 -23.31 -3.14
N GLN A 840 20.70 -23.44 -4.31
CA GLN A 840 20.19 -24.74 -4.75
C GLN A 840 21.32 -25.74 -4.97
N TYR A 841 22.41 -25.39 -5.67
CA TYR A 841 23.51 -26.34 -5.82
C TYR A 841 24.26 -26.62 -4.52
N ALA A 842 24.25 -25.68 -3.57
CA ALA A 842 24.82 -25.91 -2.24
C ALA A 842 23.98 -26.91 -1.42
N LEU A 843 22.64 -26.78 -1.45
CA LEU A 843 21.73 -27.76 -0.86
C LEU A 843 21.79 -29.11 -1.60
N ALA A 844 21.90 -29.11 -2.94
CA ALA A 844 22.16 -30.33 -3.71
C ALA A 844 23.47 -31.00 -3.27
N SER A 845 24.54 -30.22 -3.10
CA SER A 845 25.84 -30.72 -2.61
C SER A 845 25.74 -31.29 -1.19
N TYR A 846 24.98 -30.63 -0.31
CA TYR A 846 24.71 -31.08 1.05
C TYR A 846 23.92 -32.39 1.09
N PHE A 847 22.78 -32.46 0.39
CA PHE A 847 21.96 -33.66 0.35
C PHE A 847 22.62 -34.81 -0.41
N ARG A 848 23.43 -34.54 -1.44
CA ARG A 848 24.28 -35.57 -2.06
C ARG A 848 25.31 -36.14 -1.08
N PHE A 849 25.94 -35.30 -0.26
CA PHE A 849 26.84 -35.75 0.80
C PHE A 849 26.10 -36.60 1.86
N LEU A 850 24.92 -36.18 2.33
CA LEU A 850 24.10 -36.97 3.26
C LEU A 850 23.62 -38.31 2.66
N ASP A 851 23.24 -38.31 1.39
CA ASP A 851 22.82 -39.50 0.63
C ASP A 851 24.00 -40.44 0.30
N GLY A 852 25.25 -40.03 0.55
CA GLY A 852 26.46 -40.81 0.21
C GLY A 852 26.78 -40.86 -1.29
N LYS A 853 26.29 -39.89 -2.07
CA LYS A 853 26.57 -39.73 -3.51
C LYS A 853 27.90 -39.00 -3.74
N THR A 854 28.36 -38.97 -4.99
CA THR A 854 29.50 -38.12 -5.40
C THR A 854 29.21 -36.63 -5.15
N SER A 855 30.28 -35.84 -4.95
CA SER A 855 30.16 -34.39 -4.70
C SER A 855 29.52 -33.64 -5.89
N LEU A 856 29.11 -32.38 -5.67
CA LEU A 856 28.41 -31.58 -6.70
C LEU A 856 29.08 -31.64 -8.07
N TYR A 857 30.38 -31.36 -8.15
CA TYR A 857 31.13 -31.35 -9.40
C TYR A 857 31.79 -32.67 -9.78
N ASP A 858 31.80 -33.68 -8.89
CA ASP A 858 32.23 -35.05 -9.21
C ASP A 858 31.11 -35.79 -9.94
N MET A 859 31.07 -35.63 -11.25
CA MET A 859 30.09 -36.21 -12.18
C MET A 859 30.58 -37.55 -12.76
N SER A 860 31.44 -38.27 -12.02
CA SER A 860 31.83 -39.65 -12.36
C SER A 860 30.68 -40.66 -12.17
N ASP A 861 29.55 -40.22 -11.62
CA ASP A 861 28.28 -40.95 -11.53
C ASP A 861 27.29 -40.64 -12.67
N VAL A 862 27.70 -39.88 -13.69
CA VAL A 862 26.87 -39.51 -14.85
C VAL A 862 27.40 -40.20 -16.10
N ASP A 863 26.55 -40.98 -16.78
CA ASP A 863 26.88 -41.56 -18.10
C ASP A 863 26.85 -40.47 -19.19
N ILE A 864 27.82 -40.53 -20.10
CA ILE A 864 28.08 -39.49 -21.11
C ILE A 864 27.77 -40.03 -22.51
N TYR A 865 26.91 -39.32 -23.24
CA TYR A 865 26.44 -39.69 -24.58
C TYR A 865 26.66 -38.56 -25.59
N THR A 866 26.85 -38.87 -26.86
CA THR A 866 26.63 -37.88 -27.93
C THR A 866 25.15 -37.50 -28.01
N LYS A 867 24.82 -36.38 -28.68
CA LYS A 867 23.43 -35.93 -28.84
C LYS A 867 22.49 -37.04 -29.35
N ASP A 868 22.92 -37.77 -30.38
CA ASP A 868 22.08 -38.74 -31.07
C ASP A 868 21.96 -40.06 -30.30
N GLU A 869 23.02 -40.49 -29.60
CA GLU A 869 22.96 -41.61 -28.67
C GLU A 869 22.01 -41.31 -27.51
N LYS A 870 22.06 -40.10 -26.95
CA LYS A 870 21.17 -39.69 -25.85
C LYS A 870 19.70 -39.62 -26.27
N ALA A 871 19.44 -39.19 -27.52
CA ALA A 871 18.08 -39.20 -28.08
C ALA A 871 17.54 -40.64 -28.24
N ALA A 872 18.41 -41.59 -28.61
CA ALA A 872 18.06 -43.00 -28.68
C ALA A 872 17.84 -43.64 -27.29
N ASP A 873 18.74 -43.40 -26.33
CA ASP A 873 18.65 -43.87 -24.94
C ASP A 873 17.33 -43.45 -24.26
N ALA A 874 16.92 -42.19 -24.44
CA ALA A 874 15.63 -41.70 -23.95
C ALA A 874 14.44 -42.48 -24.54
N VAL A 875 14.49 -42.86 -25.82
CA VAL A 875 13.46 -43.69 -26.46
C VAL A 875 13.55 -45.16 -26.01
N GLU A 876 14.75 -45.69 -25.79
CA GLU A 876 14.94 -47.03 -25.22
C GLU A 876 14.34 -47.15 -23.82
N ALA A 877 14.47 -46.10 -22.98
CA ALA A 877 13.86 -46.04 -21.66
C ALA A 877 12.31 -46.12 -21.75
N ILE A 878 11.70 -45.35 -22.66
CA ILE A 878 10.24 -45.37 -22.89
C ILE A 878 9.78 -46.74 -23.41
N ILE A 879 10.49 -47.34 -24.38
CA ILE A 879 10.19 -48.69 -24.89
C ILE A 879 10.32 -49.75 -23.77
N SER A 880 11.32 -49.60 -22.89
CA SER A 880 11.51 -50.50 -21.73
C SER A 880 10.39 -50.36 -20.69
N ALA A 881 9.82 -49.16 -20.53
CA ALA A 881 8.75 -48.88 -19.58
C ALA A 881 7.40 -49.56 -19.93
N ILE A 882 7.20 -49.98 -21.19
CA ILE A 882 6.01 -50.76 -21.63
C ILE A 882 5.82 -52.03 -20.78
N GLY A 883 6.93 -52.67 -20.39
CA GLY A 883 6.92 -53.83 -19.49
C GLY A 883 6.13 -55.04 -20.03
N THR A 884 5.09 -55.46 -19.31
CA THR A 884 4.24 -56.60 -19.70
C THR A 884 2.96 -56.09 -20.36
N VAL A 885 2.74 -56.45 -21.62
CA VAL A 885 1.59 -55.96 -22.40
C VAL A 885 0.27 -56.54 -21.91
N THR A 886 -0.67 -55.65 -21.66
CA THR A 886 -2.07 -55.90 -21.30
C THR A 886 -2.99 -55.03 -22.17
N ALA A 887 -4.31 -55.13 -21.97
CA ALA A 887 -5.26 -54.20 -22.60
C ALA A 887 -5.08 -52.73 -22.15
N GLU A 888 -4.50 -52.49 -20.97
CA GLU A 888 -4.23 -51.15 -20.43
C GLU A 888 -2.91 -50.55 -20.97
N SER A 889 -2.03 -51.36 -21.56
CA SER A 889 -0.71 -50.93 -22.06
C SER A 889 -0.76 -50.07 -23.33
N LYS A 890 -1.96 -49.72 -23.82
CA LYS A 890 -2.18 -49.06 -25.11
C LYS A 890 -1.49 -47.71 -25.20
N ASP A 891 -1.76 -46.82 -24.26
CA ASP A 891 -1.28 -45.44 -24.28
C ASP A 891 0.26 -45.40 -24.23
N ALA A 892 0.89 -46.28 -23.44
CA ALA A 892 2.35 -46.41 -23.35
C ALA A 892 3.00 -46.96 -24.63
N ILE A 893 2.31 -47.84 -25.37
CA ILE A 893 2.78 -48.36 -26.67
C ILE A 893 2.64 -47.26 -27.75
N GLU A 894 1.55 -46.49 -27.74
CA GLU A 894 1.36 -45.36 -28.65
C GLU A 894 2.34 -44.21 -28.36
N GLU A 895 2.68 -43.96 -27.09
CA GLU A 895 3.73 -43.02 -26.65
C GLU A 895 5.12 -43.47 -27.10
N ALA A 896 5.50 -44.73 -26.84
CA ALA A 896 6.78 -45.29 -27.28
C ALA A 896 6.94 -45.27 -28.81
N ARG A 897 5.85 -45.53 -29.55
CA ARG A 897 5.81 -45.38 -31.02
C ARG A 897 5.98 -43.93 -31.45
N ALA A 898 5.27 -42.98 -30.82
CA ALA A 898 5.41 -41.56 -31.15
C ALA A 898 6.82 -41.03 -30.89
N ALA A 899 7.44 -41.43 -29.77
CA ALA A 899 8.81 -41.05 -29.41
C ALA A 899 9.83 -41.65 -30.40
N TYR A 900 9.73 -42.95 -30.71
CA TYR A 900 10.59 -43.58 -31.73
C TYR A 900 10.42 -42.96 -33.11
N ASP A 901 9.19 -42.73 -33.57
CA ASP A 901 8.93 -42.19 -34.91
C ASP A 901 9.43 -40.73 -35.05
N ALA A 902 9.55 -39.97 -33.96
CA ALA A 902 10.08 -38.61 -33.94
C ALA A 902 11.61 -38.48 -34.13
N LEU A 903 12.38 -39.54 -33.85
CA LEU A 903 13.83 -39.58 -34.03
C LEU A 903 14.27 -39.38 -35.49
N THR A 904 15.51 -38.95 -35.74
CA THR A 904 16.11 -38.95 -37.09
C THR A 904 16.35 -40.37 -37.61
N ASP A 905 16.59 -40.52 -38.91
CA ASP A 905 16.94 -41.83 -39.50
C ASP A 905 18.27 -42.35 -38.91
N GLU A 906 19.20 -41.46 -38.58
CA GLU A 906 20.45 -41.75 -37.87
C GLU A 906 20.20 -42.25 -36.44
N GLN A 907 19.46 -41.48 -35.63
CA GLN A 907 19.12 -41.82 -34.24
C GLN A 907 18.36 -43.15 -34.14
N LYS A 908 17.45 -43.44 -35.09
CA LYS A 908 16.73 -44.72 -35.18
C LYS A 908 17.65 -45.94 -35.37
N THR A 909 18.90 -45.77 -35.82
CA THR A 909 19.87 -46.87 -35.90
C THR A 909 20.61 -47.15 -34.59
N LEU A 910 20.46 -46.27 -33.59
CA LEU A 910 21.09 -46.39 -32.28
C LEU A 910 20.16 -47.05 -31.23
N VAL A 911 18.84 -47.09 -31.47
CA VAL A 911 17.85 -47.74 -30.60
C VAL A 911 17.95 -49.27 -30.72
N GLU A 912 18.68 -49.93 -29.82
CA GLU A 912 18.90 -51.38 -29.81
C GLU A 912 17.62 -52.17 -29.49
N ASN A 913 16.71 -51.62 -28.69
CA ASN A 913 15.58 -52.38 -28.14
C ASN A 913 14.28 -52.37 -28.97
N TYR A 914 14.30 -51.80 -30.19
CA TYR A 914 13.12 -51.58 -31.05
C TYR A 914 12.25 -52.82 -31.35
N ASP A 915 12.84 -54.03 -31.38
CA ASP A 915 12.09 -55.29 -31.52
C ASP A 915 11.09 -55.51 -30.36
N THR A 916 11.31 -54.88 -29.20
CA THR A 916 10.41 -54.90 -28.04
C THR A 916 9.12 -54.13 -28.34
N LEU A 917 9.23 -52.92 -28.91
CA LEU A 917 8.09 -52.09 -29.30
C LEU A 917 7.21 -52.81 -30.34
N THR A 918 7.81 -53.34 -31.40
CA THR A 918 7.05 -54.04 -32.45
C THR A 918 6.44 -55.37 -31.97
N SER A 919 7.09 -56.04 -31.02
CA SER A 919 6.50 -57.19 -30.31
C SER A 919 5.32 -56.77 -29.44
N ALA A 920 5.39 -55.59 -28.79
CA ALA A 920 4.33 -55.07 -27.93
C ALA A 920 3.09 -54.63 -28.74
N GLU A 921 3.29 -53.91 -29.84
CA GLU A 921 2.23 -53.58 -30.83
C GLU A 921 1.51 -54.84 -31.31
N THR A 922 2.28 -55.89 -31.63
CA THR A 922 1.73 -57.19 -32.08
C THR A 922 0.94 -57.90 -30.96
N ALA A 923 1.41 -57.84 -29.72
CA ALA A 923 0.74 -58.42 -28.56
C ALA A 923 -0.58 -57.70 -28.22
N LEU A 924 -0.57 -56.36 -28.21
CA LEU A 924 -1.77 -55.55 -27.99
C LEU A 924 -2.81 -55.80 -29.08
N ALA A 925 -2.41 -55.79 -30.35
CA ALA A 925 -3.30 -56.10 -31.46
C ALA A 925 -3.91 -57.51 -31.36
N LYS A 926 -3.20 -58.49 -30.81
CA LYS A 926 -3.79 -59.82 -30.52
C LYS A 926 -4.85 -59.71 -29.41
N ILE A 927 -4.55 -59.02 -28.31
CA ILE A 927 -5.46 -58.84 -27.17
C ILE A 927 -6.76 -58.13 -27.60
N GLU A 928 -6.68 -57.04 -28.36
CA GLU A 928 -7.85 -56.34 -28.88
C GLU A 928 -8.73 -57.24 -29.77
N ASN A 929 -8.12 -58.09 -30.60
CA ASN A 929 -8.86 -59.05 -31.45
C ASN A 929 -9.46 -60.21 -30.65
N ASP A 930 -8.78 -60.70 -29.60
CA ASP A 930 -9.29 -61.78 -28.74
C ASP A 930 -10.49 -61.31 -27.90
N ILE A 931 -10.41 -60.11 -27.32
CA ILE A 931 -11.52 -59.47 -26.60
C ILE A 931 -12.69 -59.29 -27.57
N LYS A 932 -12.45 -58.71 -28.74
CA LYS A 932 -13.52 -58.48 -29.73
C LYS A 932 -14.19 -59.77 -30.19
N ALA A 933 -13.44 -60.87 -30.34
CA ALA A 933 -14.01 -62.16 -30.69
C ALA A 933 -14.95 -62.70 -29.60
N ALA A 934 -14.63 -62.45 -28.32
CA ALA A 934 -15.53 -62.74 -27.21
C ALA A 934 -16.75 -61.81 -27.19
N ASP A 935 -16.57 -60.49 -27.30
CA ASP A 935 -17.66 -59.48 -27.36
C ASP A 935 -18.70 -59.81 -28.44
N ASP A 936 -18.24 -60.15 -29.65
CA ASP A 936 -19.13 -60.47 -30.77
C ASP A 936 -19.93 -61.77 -30.51
N VAL A 937 -19.39 -62.72 -29.72
CA VAL A 937 -20.11 -63.92 -29.24
C VAL A 937 -21.05 -63.60 -28.07
N GLU A 938 -20.63 -62.78 -27.11
CA GLU A 938 -21.48 -62.31 -26.02
C GLU A 938 -22.74 -61.60 -26.54
N ALA A 939 -22.59 -60.80 -27.59
CA ALA A 939 -23.68 -60.12 -28.27
C ALA A 939 -24.67 -61.11 -28.92
N MET A 940 -24.18 -62.18 -29.54
CA MET A 940 -25.03 -63.26 -30.08
C MET A 940 -25.79 -63.99 -28.97
N ILE A 941 -25.12 -64.35 -27.88
CA ILE A 941 -25.74 -65.01 -26.73
C ILE A 941 -26.81 -64.11 -26.09
N SER A 942 -26.52 -62.82 -25.93
CA SER A 942 -27.47 -61.82 -25.41
C SER A 942 -28.68 -61.63 -26.32
N ALA A 943 -28.51 -61.75 -27.65
CA ALA A 943 -29.58 -61.59 -28.64
C ALA A 943 -30.60 -62.74 -28.64
N ILE A 944 -30.31 -63.90 -28.03
CA ILE A 944 -31.24 -65.03 -27.91
C ILE A 944 -32.51 -64.62 -27.13
N GLY A 945 -32.35 -63.79 -26.10
CA GLY A 945 -33.46 -63.23 -25.31
C GLY A 945 -34.33 -64.30 -24.63
N THR A 946 -35.64 -64.24 -24.86
CA THR A 946 -36.59 -65.25 -24.33
C THR A 946 -36.67 -66.44 -25.28
N VAL A 947 -36.31 -67.63 -24.80
CA VAL A 947 -36.28 -68.84 -25.63
C VAL A 947 -37.68 -69.29 -26.03
N THR A 948 -37.85 -69.50 -27.33
CA THR A 948 -39.04 -70.03 -28.00
C THR A 948 -38.62 -71.10 -29.01
N ALA A 949 -39.57 -71.75 -29.69
CA ALA A 949 -39.26 -72.65 -30.80
C ALA A 949 -38.55 -71.94 -31.97
N GLU A 950 -38.80 -70.64 -32.18
CA GLU A 950 -38.15 -69.84 -33.23
C GLU A 950 -36.69 -69.47 -32.87
N SER A 951 -36.35 -69.45 -31.58
CA SER A 951 -35.00 -69.13 -31.09
C SER A 951 -33.92 -70.15 -31.47
N LYS A 952 -34.31 -71.31 -32.05
CA LYS A 952 -33.40 -72.41 -32.38
C LYS A 952 -32.21 -71.99 -33.22
N GLY A 953 -32.44 -71.24 -34.31
CA GLY A 953 -31.36 -70.77 -35.19
C GLY A 953 -30.34 -69.89 -34.47
N ALA A 954 -30.80 -68.94 -33.65
CA ALA A 954 -29.92 -68.04 -32.90
C ALA A 954 -29.11 -68.79 -31.82
N ILE A 955 -29.67 -69.81 -31.19
CA ILE A 955 -28.97 -70.67 -30.23
C ILE A 955 -27.90 -71.52 -30.93
N GLU A 956 -28.24 -72.13 -32.08
CA GLU A 956 -27.29 -72.92 -32.88
C GLU A 956 -26.16 -72.05 -33.46
N GLU A 957 -26.46 -70.81 -33.90
CA GLU A 957 -25.47 -69.84 -34.38
C GLU A 957 -24.54 -69.35 -33.24
N ALA A 958 -25.10 -68.98 -32.07
CA ALA A 958 -24.30 -68.56 -30.91
C ALA A 958 -23.41 -69.70 -30.38
N ARG A 959 -23.90 -70.94 -30.36
CA ARG A 959 -23.12 -72.16 -30.07
C ARG A 959 -21.99 -72.35 -31.07
N ALA A 960 -22.28 -72.27 -32.37
CA ALA A 960 -21.25 -72.42 -33.41
C ALA A 960 -20.18 -71.32 -33.35
N ALA A 961 -20.56 -70.09 -33.02
CA ALA A 961 -19.64 -68.97 -32.84
C ALA A 961 -18.77 -69.13 -31.58
N TYR A 962 -19.35 -69.48 -30.43
CA TYR A 962 -18.61 -69.78 -29.21
C TYR A 962 -17.63 -70.93 -29.40
N ASP A 963 -18.07 -72.05 -30.00
CA ASP A 963 -17.24 -73.24 -30.16
C ASP A 963 -16.02 -72.97 -31.08
N ALA A 964 -16.13 -72.00 -32.00
CA ALA A 964 -15.08 -71.59 -32.93
C ALA A 964 -14.00 -70.67 -32.32
N LEU A 965 -14.24 -70.06 -31.15
CA LEU A 965 -13.23 -69.29 -30.40
C LEU A 965 -12.05 -70.18 -29.95
N THR A 966 -10.87 -69.59 -29.71
CA THR A 966 -9.78 -70.32 -29.05
C THR A 966 -10.09 -70.58 -27.57
N ASP A 967 -9.35 -71.47 -26.91
CA ASP A 967 -9.57 -71.77 -25.50
C ASP A 967 -9.27 -70.54 -24.60
N GLU A 968 -8.36 -69.65 -25.01
CA GLU A 968 -8.14 -68.37 -24.35
C GLU A 968 -9.33 -67.41 -24.54
N GLN A 969 -9.78 -67.22 -25.79
CA GLN A 969 -10.94 -66.37 -26.12
C GLN A 969 -12.22 -66.84 -25.41
N LYS A 970 -12.41 -68.16 -25.24
CA LYS A 970 -13.52 -68.74 -24.48
C LYS A 970 -13.53 -68.36 -23.00
N THR A 971 -12.39 -67.99 -22.41
CA THR A 971 -12.33 -67.50 -21.02
C THR A 971 -12.73 -66.03 -20.86
N LEU A 972 -12.86 -65.29 -21.97
CA LEU A 972 -13.30 -63.89 -22.00
C LEU A 972 -14.83 -63.74 -22.20
N VAL A 973 -15.54 -64.84 -22.48
CA VAL A 973 -17.01 -64.86 -22.61
C VAL A 973 -17.63 -65.10 -21.23
N GLU A 974 -17.97 -64.04 -20.52
CA GLU A 974 -18.59 -64.08 -19.19
C GLU A 974 -20.01 -64.66 -19.22
N ASN A 975 -20.78 -64.39 -20.29
CA ASN A 975 -22.21 -64.70 -20.33
C ASN A 975 -22.58 -66.15 -20.73
N TYR A 976 -21.60 -67.05 -20.85
CA TYR A 976 -21.72 -68.43 -21.34
C TYR A 976 -22.87 -69.26 -20.72
N ASP A 977 -23.13 -69.11 -19.42
CA ASP A 977 -24.21 -69.83 -18.73
C ASP A 977 -25.61 -69.47 -19.26
N THR A 978 -25.74 -68.33 -19.94
CA THR A 978 -26.98 -67.93 -20.64
C THR A 978 -27.23 -68.82 -21.86
N LEU A 979 -26.18 -69.18 -22.61
CA LEU A 979 -26.26 -70.05 -23.78
C LEU A 979 -26.65 -71.48 -23.37
N THR A 980 -25.99 -72.05 -22.36
CA THR A 980 -26.29 -73.40 -21.88
C THR A 980 -27.69 -73.50 -21.24
N SER A 981 -28.13 -72.44 -20.57
CA SER A 981 -29.52 -72.29 -20.11
C SER A 981 -30.50 -72.23 -21.28
N ALA A 982 -30.15 -71.53 -22.37
CA ALA A 982 -31.01 -71.41 -23.55
C ALA A 982 -31.13 -72.73 -24.34
N GLU A 983 -30.03 -73.46 -24.52
CA GLU A 983 -30.00 -74.81 -25.09
C GLU A 983 -30.90 -75.77 -24.28
N THR A 984 -30.82 -75.70 -22.95
CA THR A 984 -31.65 -76.49 -22.03
C THR A 984 -33.14 -76.14 -22.14
N ALA A 985 -33.47 -74.85 -22.26
CA ALA A 985 -34.84 -74.39 -22.43
C ALA A 985 -35.43 -74.81 -23.79
N LEU A 986 -34.65 -74.69 -24.87
CA LEU A 986 -35.04 -75.15 -26.22
C LEU A 986 -35.29 -76.66 -26.23
N ALA A 987 -34.38 -77.45 -25.65
CA ALA A 987 -34.55 -78.89 -25.54
C ALA A 987 -35.82 -79.28 -24.75
N LYS A 988 -36.19 -78.51 -23.71
CA LYS A 988 -37.48 -78.70 -23.02
C LYS A 988 -38.68 -78.43 -23.95
N ILE A 989 -38.63 -77.35 -24.73
CA ILE A 989 -39.69 -77.01 -25.70
C ILE A 989 -39.84 -78.11 -26.75
N GLU A 990 -38.75 -78.53 -27.40
CA GLU A 990 -38.80 -79.58 -28.43
C GLU A 990 -39.33 -80.92 -27.88
N ASN A 991 -38.92 -81.33 -26.67
CA ASN A 991 -39.47 -82.53 -26.03
C ASN A 991 -40.95 -82.38 -25.64
N ASN A 992 -41.39 -81.19 -25.19
CA ASN A 992 -42.79 -80.96 -24.85
C ASN A 992 -43.70 -81.00 -26.09
N THR A 993 -43.29 -80.36 -27.19
CA THR A 993 -44.01 -80.44 -28.48
C THR A 993 -44.02 -81.87 -28.99
N LYS A 994 -42.86 -82.56 -29.04
CA LYS A 994 -42.77 -83.94 -29.54
C LYS A 994 -43.69 -84.91 -28.79
N ALA A 995 -43.81 -84.75 -27.47
CA ALA A 995 -44.70 -85.56 -26.64
C ALA A 995 -46.19 -85.29 -26.91
N ALA A 996 -46.55 -84.03 -27.19
CA ALA A 996 -47.89 -83.69 -27.66
C ALA A 996 -48.17 -84.28 -29.06
N ASP A 997 -47.25 -84.09 -30.02
CA ASP A 997 -47.37 -84.62 -31.40
C ASP A 997 -47.62 -86.15 -31.42
N ASP A 998 -46.93 -86.91 -30.56
CA ASP A 998 -47.12 -88.37 -30.50
C ASP A 998 -48.50 -88.75 -29.98
N VAL A 999 -49.04 -88.01 -29.00
CA VAL A 999 -50.41 -88.20 -28.51
C VAL A 999 -51.43 -87.75 -29.55
N GLU A 1000 -51.21 -86.63 -30.24
CA GLU A 1000 -52.05 -86.19 -31.35
C GLU A 1000 -52.11 -87.22 -32.48
N ALA A 1001 -50.97 -87.85 -32.80
CA ALA A 1001 -50.88 -88.91 -33.79
C ALA A 1001 -51.66 -90.17 -33.35
N MET A 1002 -51.57 -90.56 -32.07
CA MET A 1002 -52.37 -91.66 -31.52
C MET A 1002 -53.88 -91.36 -31.58
N ILE A 1003 -54.29 -90.15 -31.17
CA ILE A 1003 -55.70 -89.70 -31.24
C ILE A 1003 -56.20 -89.68 -32.68
N SER A 1004 -55.38 -89.21 -33.63
CA SER A 1004 -55.70 -89.19 -35.06
C SER A 1004 -55.83 -90.59 -35.65
N ALA A 1005 -55.03 -91.56 -35.15
CA ALA A 1005 -55.02 -92.93 -35.63
C ALA A 1005 -56.27 -93.75 -35.22
N ILE A 1006 -57.08 -93.29 -34.26
CA ILE A 1006 -58.36 -93.91 -33.87
C ILE A 1006 -59.32 -94.00 -35.07
N GLY A 1007 -59.33 -92.98 -35.92
CA GLY A 1007 -60.12 -92.95 -37.15
C GLY A 1007 -61.63 -93.03 -36.92
N THR A 1008 -62.31 -93.96 -37.62
CA THR A 1008 -63.73 -94.22 -37.41
C THR A 1008 -63.91 -95.24 -36.29
N VAL A 1009 -64.63 -94.85 -35.23
CA VAL A 1009 -64.79 -95.70 -34.04
C VAL A 1009 -65.64 -96.93 -34.34
N THR A 1010 -65.11 -98.09 -33.96
CA THR A 1010 -65.71 -99.42 -34.04
C THR A 1010 -65.44 -100.18 -32.73
N THR A 1011 -65.92 -101.42 -32.62
CA THR A 1011 -65.54 -102.33 -31.52
C THR A 1011 -64.04 -102.60 -31.45
N GLU A 1012 -63.36 -102.69 -32.60
CA GLU A 1012 -61.91 -102.93 -32.66
C GLU A 1012 -61.08 -101.71 -32.23
N SER A 1013 -61.66 -100.49 -32.31
CA SER A 1013 -61.01 -99.24 -31.91
C SER A 1013 -60.73 -99.12 -30.41
N LYS A 1014 -61.24 -100.03 -29.56
CA LYS A 1014 -61.15 -99.95 -28.10
C LYS A 1014 -59.71 -99.81 -27.59
N SER A 1015 -58.80 -100.67 -28.04
CA SER A 1015 -57.40 -100.63 -27.60
C SER A 1015 -56.75 -99.28 -27.95
N ALA A 1016 -56.95 -98.79 -29.18
CA ALA A 1016 -56.40 -97.51 -29.63
C ALA A 1016 -56.94 -96.31 -28.84
N ILE A 1017 -58.21 -96.34 -28.44
CA ILE A 1017 -58.82 -95.28 -27.60
C ILE A 1017 -58.27 -95.33 -26.17
N GLU A 1018 -58.18 -96.51 -25.57
CA GLU A 1018 -57.62 -96.71 -24.21
C GLU A 1018 -56.11 -96.37 -24.17
N GLU A 1019 -55.36 -96.71 -25.22
CA GLU A 1019 -53.94 -96.36 -25.39
C GLU A 1019 -53.73 -94.86 -25.59
N ALA A 1020 -54.51 -94.20 -26.46
CA ALA A 1020 -54.44 -92.76 -26.67
C ALA A 1020 -54.83 -91.96 -25.40
N ARG A 1021 -55.81 -92.44 -24.64
CA ARG A 1021 -56.17 -91.90 -23.31
C ARG A 1021 -55.04 -92.07 -22.31
N ALA A 1022 -54.46 -93.28 -22.19
CA ALA A 1022 -53.35 -93.52 -21.28
C ALA A 1022 -52.11 -92.67 -21.63
N ALA A 1023 -51.84 -92.45 -22.92
CA ALA A 1023 -50.76 -91.60 -23.40
C ALA A 1023 -51.03 -90.11 -23.10
N TYR A 1024 -52.24 -89.61 -23.38
CA TYR A 1024 -52.64 -88.23 -23.03
C TYR A 1024 -52.57 -87.99 -21.51
N ASP A 1025 -53.12 -88.90 -20.70
CA ASP A 1025 -53.17 -88.73 -19.24
C ASP A 1025 -51.75 -88.75 -18.61
N ALA A 1026 -50.79 -89.43 -19.25
CA ALA A 1026 -49.38 -89.47 -18.84
C ALA A 1026 -48.56 -88.20 -19.17
N LEU A 1027 -49.05 -87.33 -20.06
CA LEU A 1027 -48.42 -86.04 -20.35
C LEU A 1027 -48.43 -85.11 -19.12
N THR A 1028 -47.43 -84.22 -19.02
CA THR A 1028 -47.45 -83.11 -18.05
C THR A 1028 -48.50 -82.07 -18.41
N ASP A 1029 -48.90 -81.21 -17.47
CA ASP A 1029 -49.90 -80.15 -17.75
C ASP A 1029 -49.44 -79.17 -18.84
N GLU A 1030 -48.12 -78.91 -18.95
CA GLU A 1030 -47.53 -78.13 -20.04
C GLU A 1030 -47.69 -78.81 -21.41
N GLN A 1031 -47.56 -80.13 -21.46
CA GLN A 1031 -47.68 -80.94 -22.68
C GLN A 1031 -49.15 -81.15 -23.08
N LYS A 1032 -50.05 -81.36 -22.11
CA LYS A 1032 -51.50 -81.47 -22.32
C LYS A 1032 -52.10 -80.20 -22.94
N ALA A 1033 -51.52 -79.04 -22.63
CA ALA A 1033 -51.92 -77.75 -23.21
C ALA A 1033 -51.48 -77.58 -24.68
N LEU A 1034 -50.62 -78.45 -25.21
CA LEU A 1034 -50.15 -78.44 -26.61
C LEU A 1034 -50.89 -79.46 -27.50
N VAL A 1035 -51.77 -80.31 -26.95
CA VAL A 1035 -52.57 -81.28 -27.71
C VAL A 1035 -53.87 -80.60 -28.15
N GLU A 1036 -53.87 -80.06 -29.38
CA GLU A 1036 -55.01 -79.35 -29.97
C GLU A 1036 -56.18 -80.30 -30.28
N ASN A 1037 -55.89 -81.55 -30.67
CA ASN A 1037 -56.93 -82.48 -31.14
C ASN A 1037 -57.71 -83.24 -30.05
N TYR A 1038 -57.53 -82.89 -28.77
CA TYR A 1038 -58.07 -83.61 -27.59
C TYR A 1038 -59.59 -83.89 -27.64
N ASP A 1039 -60.40 -82.98 -28.18
CA ASP A 1039 -61.86 -83.16 -28.31
C ASP A 1039 -62.22 -84.36 -29.22
N THR A 1040 -61.30 -84.79 -30.09
CA THR A 1040 -61.45 -86.01 -30.91
C THR A 1040 -61.40 -87.27 -30.06
N LEU A 1041 -60.52 -87.31 -29.05
CA LEU A 1041 -60.39 -88.44 -28.12
C LEU A 1041 -61.67 -88.60 -27.27
N THR A 1042 -62.14 -87.51 -26.66
CA THR A 1042 -63.36 -87.55 -25.83
C THR A 1042 -64.63 -87.86 -26.65
N SER A 1043 -64.67 -87.41 -27.91
CA SER A 1043 -65.70 -87.82 -28.87
C SER A 1043 -65.61 -89.32 -29.20
N ALA A 1044 -64.40 -89.86 -29.35
CA ALA A 1044 -64.19 -91.28 -29.65
C ALA A 1044 -64.54 -92.20 -28.47
N GLU A 1045 -64.16 -91.83 -27.25
CA GLU A 1045 -64.56 -92.51 -26.00
C GLU A 1045 -66.09 -92.57 -25.89
N THR A 1046 -66.77 -91.46 -26.18
CA THR A 1046 -68.23 -91.37 -26.17
C THR A 1046 -68.88 -92.25 -27.24
N ALA A 1047 -68.31 -92.31 -28.44
CA ALA A 1047 -68.80 -93.15 -29.54
C ALA A 1047 -68.60 -94.65 -29.25
N LEU A 1048 -67.45 -95.04 -28.69
CA LEU A 1048 -67.17 -96.43 -28.28
C LEU A 1048 -68.16 -96.87 -27.19
N ALA A 1049 -68.35 -96.05 -26.16
CA ALA A 1049 -69.30 -96.33 -25.09
C ALA A 1049 -70.74 -96.47 -25.61
N LYS A 1050 -71.13 -95.76 -26.69
CA LYS A 1050 -72.42 -96.00 -27.36
C LYS A 1050 -72.44 -97.39 -28.01
N ILE A 1051 -71.43 -97.74 -28.80
CA ILE A 1051 -71.34 -99.03 -29.51
C ILE A 1051 -71.38 -100.21 -28.53
N GLU A 1052 -70.65 -100.15 -27.41
CA GLU A 1052 -70.68 -101.22 -26.39
C GLU A 1052 -72.06 -101.37 -25.74
N ASN A 1053 -72.79 -100.28 -25.52
CA ASN A 1053 -74.17 -100.33 -25.01
C ASN A 1053 -75.18 -100.81 -26.06
N ASP A 1054 -74.99 -100.45 -27.33
CA ASP A 1054 -75.85 -100.90 -28.43
C ASP A 1054 -75.72 -102.42 -28.67
N ILE A 1055 -74.49 -102.95 -28.67
CA ILE A 1055 -74.22 -104.39 -28.75
C ILE A 1055 -74.81 -105.11 -27.55
N LYS A 1056 -74.59 -104.60 -26.33
CA LYS A 1056 -75.16 -105.23 -25.14
C LYS A 1056 -76.70 -105.25 -25.17
N ALA A 1057 -77.34 -104.18 -25.65
CA ALA A 1057 -78.79 -104.15 -25.82
C ALA A 1057 -79.26 -105.21 -26.83
N ALA A 1058 -78.48 -105.46 -27.89
CA ALA A 1058 -78.74 -106.55 -28.82
C ALA A 1058 -78.53 -107.93 -28.17
N ASP A 1059 -77.40 -108.17 -27.49
CA ASP A 1059 -77.09 -109.42 -26.77
C ASP A 1059 -78.17 -109.79 -25.74
N ASP A 1060 -78.65 -108.81 -24.96
CA ASP A 1060 -79.72 -109.01 -23.96
C ASP A 1060 -81.04 -109.45 -24.63
N VAL A 1061 -81.31 -109.01 -25.87
CA VAL A 1061 -82.48 -109.44 -26.68
C VAL A 1061 -82.24 -110.78 -27.38
N GLU A 1062 -81.04 -111.01 -27.92
CA GLU A 1062 -80.62 -112.31 -28.47
C GLU A 1062 -80.80 -113.42 -27.44
N ALA A 1063 -80.45 -113.16 -26.18
CA ALA A 1063 -80.65 -114.09 -25.07
C ALA A 1063 -82.14 -114.37 -24.82
N MET A 1064 -83.02 -113.37 -24.91
CA MET A 1064 -84.48 -113.56 -24.80
C MET A 1064 -85.05 -114.38 -25.97
N ILE A 1065 -84.62 -114.10 -27.21
CA ILE A 1065 -85.02 -114.86 -28.41
C ILE A 1065 -84.55 -116.32 -28.29
N SER A 1066 -83.31 -116.54 -27.86
CA SER A 1066 -82.75 -117.88 -27.61
C SER A 1066 -83.52 -118.64 -26.51
N ALA A 1067 -84.00 -117.92 -25.49
CA ALA A 1067 -84.73 -118.50 -24.36
C ALA A 1067 -86.15 -119.02 -24.72
N ILE A 1068 -86.69 -118.68 -25.90
CA ILE A 1068 -87.95 -119.24 -26.42
C ILE A 1068 -87.85 -120.78 -26.54
N GLY A 1069 -86.67 -121.30 -26.90
CA GLY A 1069 -86.38 -122.73 -26.95
C GLY A 1069 -87.27 -123.52 -27.92
N THR A 1070 -87.73 -124.71 -27.49
CA THR A 1070 -88.67 -125.51 -28.29
C THR A 1070 -90.08 -124.95 -28.17
N VAL A 1071 -90.67 -124.60 -29.31
CA VAL A 1071 -92.00 -124.02 -29.39
C VAL A 1071 -93.07 -125.02 -28.95
N THR A 1072 -93.89 -124.61 -27.98
CA THR A 1072 -95.03 -125.37 -27.47
C THR A 1072 -96.26 -124.46 -27.31
N ALA A 1073 -97.40 -125.04 -26.93
CA ALA A 1073 -98.60 -124.27 -26.60
C ALA A 1073 -98.45 -123.30 -25.41
N GLU A 1074 -97.37 -123.39 -24.62
CA GLU A 1074 -97.08 -122.49 -23.50
C GLU A 1074 -96.05 -121.40 -23.84
N SER A 1075 -95.32 -121.53 -24.97
CA SER A 1075 -94.23 -120.60 -25.37
C SER A 1075 -94.68 -119.17 -25.71
N LYS A 1076 -95.99 -118.88 -25.68
CA LYS A 1076 -96.57 -117.60 -26.11
C LYS A 1076 -95.96 -116.38 -25.40
N SER A 1077 -95.82 -116.42 -24.07
CA SER A 1077 -95.30 -115.26 -23.31
C SER A 1077 -93.86 -114.96 -23.69
N ALA A 1078 -93.01 -115.98 -23.80
CA ALA A 1078 -91.61 -115.82 -24.21
C ALA A 1078 -91.48 -115.24 -25.63
N ILE A 1079 -92.34 -115.67 -26.57
CA ILE A 1079 -92.38 -115.12 -27.93
C ILE A 1079 -92.83 -113.65 -27.91
N GLU A 1080 -93.90 -113.31 -27.18
CA GLU A 1080 -94.40 -111.93 -27.08
C GLU A 1080 -93.43 -111.00 -26.33
N GLU A 1081 -92.73 -111.49 -25.31
CA GLU A 1081 -91.70 -110.74 -24.56
C GLU A 1081 -90.44 -110.51 -25.40
N ALA A 1082 -89.91 -111.54 -26.06
CA ALA A 1082 -88.76 -111.41 -26.96
C ALA A 1082 -89.07 -110.50 -28.16
N ARG A 1083 -90.29 -110.57 -28.72
CA ARG A 1083 -90.80 -109.63 -29.73
C ARG A 1083 -90.84 -108.20 -29.21
N ALA A 1084 -91.42 -107.96 -28.03
CA ALA A 1084 -91.50 -106.62 -27.45
C ALA A 1084 -90.11 -106.03 -27.13
N ALA A 1085 -89.16 -106.86 -26.70
CA ALA A 1085 -87.78 -106.46 -26.44
C ALA A 1085 -87.04 -106.12 -27.75
N TYR A 1086 -87.17 -106.96 -28.78
CA TYR A 1086 -86.63 -106.68 -30.12
C TYR A 1086 -87.20 -105.40 -30.73
N ASP A 1087 -88.52 -105.21 -30.68
CA ASP A 1087 -89.18 -104.04 -31.29
C ASP A 1087 -88.75 -102.72 -30.61
N ALA A 1088 -88.33 -102.77 -29.33
CA ALA A 1088 -87.87 -101.62 -28.53
C ALA A 1088 -86.42 -101.18 -28.80
N LEU A 1089 -85.60 -102.00 -29.46
CA LEU A 1089 -84.23 -101.64 -29.87
C LEU A 1089 -84.24 -100.49 -30.92
N THR A 1090 -83.16 -99.72 -31.04
CA THR A 1090 -83.00 -98.80 -32.19
C THR A 1090 -82.79 -99.57 -33.49
N ASP A 1091 -82.93 -98.92 -34.65
CA ASP A 1091 -82.76 -99.63 -35.94
C ASP A 1091 -81.30 -100.09 -36.15
N GLU A 1092 -80.32 -99.41 -35.56
CA GLU A 1092 -78.92 -99.86 -35.50
C GLU A 1092 -78.74 -101.07 -34.57
N GLN A 1093 -79.38 -101.07 -33.40
CA GLN A 1093 -79.34 -102.19 -32.44
C GLN A 1093 -80.05 -103.43 -33.00
N LYS A 1094 -81.18 -103.27 -33.69
CA LYS A 1094 -81.88 -104.35 -34.41
C LYS A 1094 -81.00 -105.01 -35.47
N ALA A 1095 -80.14 -104.24 -36.13
CA ALA A 1095 -79.23 -104.76 -37.16
C ALA A 1095 -78.09 -105.63 -36.59
N LEU A 1096 -77.92 -105.68 -35.27
CA LEU A 1096 -76.95 -106.55 -34.56
C LEU A 1096 -77.56 -107.88 -34.11
N ILE A 1097 -78.87 -108.10 -34.28
CA ILE A 1097 -79.54 -109.36 -33.91
C ILE A 1097 -79.38 -110.38 -35.04
N GLU A 1098 -78.45 -111.33 -34.88
CA GLU A 1098 -78.22 -112.43 -35.82
C GLU A 1098 -79.34 -113.49 -35.72
N ASN A 1099 -79.88 -113.72 -34.52
CA ASN A 1099 -80.82 -114.82 -34.23
C ASN A 1099 -82.29 -114.47 -34.48
N TYR A 1100 -82.60 -113.35 -35.15
CA TYR A 1100 -83.96 -112.88 -35.40
C TYR A 1100 -84.85 -113.91 -36.14
N ASP A 1101 -84.25 -114.73 -37.01
CA ASP A 1101 -84.95 -115.82 -37.69
C ASP A 1101 -85.45 -116.91 -36.73
N VAL A 1102 -84.89 -117.03 -35.51
CA VAL A 1102 -85.40 -117.92 -34.46
C VAL A 1102 -86.70 -117.38 -33.89
N LEU A 1103 -86.82 -116.07 -33.67
CA LEU A 1103 -88.06 -115.42 -33.22
C LEU A 1103 -89.18 -115.60 -34.25
N THR A 1104 -88.90 -115.31 -35.53
CA THR A 1104 -89.92 -115.43 -36.59
C THR A 1104 -90.27 -116.89 -36.92
N SER A 1105 -89.30 -117.80 -36.84
CA SER A 1105 -89.56 -119.25 -36.90
C SER A 1105 -90.39 -119.73 -35.71
N ALA A 1106 -90.21 -119.15 -34.52
CA ALA A 1106 -91.00 -119.49 -33.35
C ALA A 1106 -92.45 -118.99 -33.46
N GLU A 1107 -92.64 -117.74 -33.90
CA GLU A 1107 -93.96 -117.17 -34.25
C GLU A 1107 -94.68 -118.06 -35.29
N THR A 1108 -93.96 -118.48 -36.34
CA THR A 1108 -94.50 -119.35 -37.40
C THR A 1108 -94.88 -120.73 -36.86
N THR A 1109 -93.96 -121.41 -36.17
CA THR A 1109 -94.18 -122.77 -35.62
C THR A 1109 -95.32 -122.79 -34.60
N TYR A 1110 -95.45 -121.72 -33.80
CA TYR A 1110 -96.55 -121.58 -32.84
C TYR A 1110 -97.91 -121.48 -33.56
N SER A 1111 -97.94 -120.80 -34.72
CA SER A 1111 -99.16 -120.74 -35.55
C SER A 1111 -99.53 -122.09 -36.15
N GLU A 1112 -98.55 -122.85 -36.69
CA GLU A 1112 -98.79 -124.17 -37.30
C GLU A 1112 -99.25 -125.21 -36.28
N LEU A 1113 -98.69 -125.20 -35.06
CA LEU A 1113 -99.12 -126.04 -33.93
C LEU A 1113 -100.60 -125.87 -33.55
N THR A 1114 -101.23 -124.74 -33.90
CA THR A 1114 -102.66 -124.53 -33.66
C THR A 1114 -103.56 -125.05 -34.79
N ALA A 1115 -103.01 -125.35 -35.97
CA ALA A 1115 -103.79 -125.71 -37.16
C ALA A 1115 -104.09 -127.21 -37.31
N GLU A 1116 -103.18 -128.11 -36.90
CA GLU A 1116 -103.31 -129.56 -37.16
C GLU A 1116 -104.45 -130.25 -36.36
N LYS A 1117 -105.04 -129.54 -35.38
CA LYS A 1117 -105.90 -130.13 -34.34
C LYS A 1117 -107.33 -130.45 -34.79
N GLU A 1118 -107.84 -129.85 -35.88
CA GLU A 1118 -109.25 -129.98 -36.28
C GLU A 1118 -109.55 -131.13 -37.25
N LEU A 1119 -108.56 -131.62 -38.02
CA LEU A 1119 -108.84 -132.51 -39.17
C LEU A 1119 -109.33 -133.92 -38.80
N SER A 1120 -109.05 -134.42 -37.59
CA SER A 1120 -109.33 -135.82 -37.20
C SER A 1120 -110.73 -136.09 -36.61
N PHE A 1121 -111.61 -135.08 -36.61
CA PHE A 1121 -112.93 -135.16 -35.97
C PHE A 1121 -114.06 -135.62 -36.93
N PHE A 1122 -114.06 -135.18 -38.20
CA PHE A 1122 -115.23 -135.34 -39.08
C PHE A 1122 -115.38 -136.72 -39.76
N GLU A 1123 -114.30 -137.45 -40.04
CA GLU A 1123 -114.43 -138.83 -40.59
C GLU A 1123 -115.17 -139.78 -39.64
N LYS A 1124 -115.04 -139.57 -38.33
CA LYS A 1124 -115.71 -140.38 -37.30
C LYS A 1124 -117.22 -140.12 -37.24
N LEU A 1125 -117.69 -138.96 -37.70
CA LEU A 1125 -119.12 -138.61 -37.71
C LEU A 1125 -119.87 -139.32 -38.86
N ILE A 1126 -119.24 -139.43 -40.03
CA ILE A 1126 -119.86 -140.07 -41.22
C ILE A 1126 -120.08 -141.57 -40.98
N ASN A 1127 -119.11 -142.26 -40.37
CA ASN A 1127 -119.17 -143.71 -40.14
C ASN A 1127 -120.24 -144.12 -39.09
N TRP A 1128 -120.71 -143.19 -38.25
CA TRP A 1128 -121.78 -143.45 -37.29
C TRP A 1128 -123.17 -143.42 -37.95
N ILE A 1129 -123.43 -142.42 -38.80
CA ILE A 1129 -124.74 -142.19 -39.43
C ILE A 1129 -125.16 -143.36 -40.34
N VAL A 1130 -124.21 -143.92 -41.11
CA VAL A 1130 -124.47 -145.05 -42.02
C VAL A 1130 -124.92 -146.32 -41.26
N ASN A 1131 -124.37 -146.56 -40.07
CA ASN A 1131 -124.71 -147.73 -39.25
C ASN A 1131 -126.07 -147.58 -38.53
N ALA A 1132 -126.48 -146.35 -38.19
CA ALA A 1132 -127.78 -146.10 -37.57
C ALA A 1132 -128.96 -146.39 -38.53
N PHE A 1133 -128.83 -146.06 -39.83
CA PHE A 1133 -129.93 -146.21 -40.79
C PHE A 1133 -130.25 -147.67 -41.16
N ASN A 1134 -129.26 -148.55 -41.19
CA ASN A 1134 -129.47 -149.99 -41.43
C ASN A 1134 -130.27 -150.67 -40.30
N TRP A 1135 -130.29 -150.10 -39.09
CA TRP A 1135 -131.12 -150.61 -38.00
C TRP A 1135 -132.62 -150.32 -38.21
N VAL A 1136 -132.96 -149.14 -38.76
CA VAL A 1136 -134.35 -148.72 -39.01
C VAL A 1136 -134.99 -149.54 -40.13
N ILE A 1137 -134.24 -149.89 -41.18
CA ILE A 1137 -134.72 -150.77 -42.27
C ILE A 1137 -135.14 -152.15 -41.73
N THR A 1138 -134.43 -152.66 -40.72
CA THR A 1138 -134.74 -153.95 -40.07
C THR A 1138 -136.04 -153.90 -39.24
N LEU A 1139 -136.51 -152.72 -38.82
CA LEU A 1139 -137.72 -152.58 -38.01
C LEU A 1139 -139.00 -152.42 -38.85
N PHE A 1140 -138.92 -151.84 -40.05
CA PHE A 1140 -140.10 -151.59 -40.90
C PHE A 1140 -140.50 -152.74 -41.85
N GLN A 1141 -139.62 -153.71 -42.11
CA GLN A 1141 -139.98 -154.91 -42.91
C GLN A 1141 -140.87 -155.94 -42.18
N ASN A 1142 -141.40 -155.62 -41.00
CA ASN A 1142 -142.38 -156.48 -40.28
C ASN A 1142 -143.83 -155.98 -40.37
N ILE A 1143 -144.14 -154.93 -41.15
CA ILE A 1143 -145.51 -154.44 -41.37
C ILE A 1143 -145.76 -154.21 -42.87
N PHE A 1144 -146.52 -155.14 -43.49
CA PHE A 1144 -146.99 -155.23 -44.89
C PHE A 1144 -146.06 -155.80 -45.99
N SER A 1145 -146.24 -157.12 -46.22
CA SER A 1145 -146.66 -157.79 -47.49
C SER A 1145 -146.06 -157.46 -48.87
N PHE A 1146 -145.74 -158.57 -49.58
CA PHE A 1146 -145.75 -158.80 -51.05
C PHE A 1146 -144.77 -158.00 -51.93
#